data_AF-A0A8M3AVC6-F1
#
_entry.id   AF-A0A8M3AVC6-F1
#
_cell.length_a   1.000
_cell.length_b   1.000
_cell.length_c   1.000
_cell.angle_alpha   90.00
_cell.angle_beta   90.00
_cell.angle_gamma   90.00
#
_symmetry.space_group_name_H-M   'P 1'
#
loop_
_entity.id
_entity.type
_entity.pdbx_description
1 polymer ?
#
loop_
_entity_poly.entity_id
_entity_poly.type
_entity_poly.pdbx_seq_one_letter_code
_entity_poly.pdbx_strand_id
1 'polypeptide(L)'
;MAAAGDDRAAADVLKSLARHLNCLNDDNKSARKRALEAVRRETVEQRLSSGAMQELLGCLLKPLLKCLSDPAETCRDASIQIIVGFIRAVPKPEDCLPYLMPALAQRLGGKEILEPAEELRLALMEMLSLLVEVCGKQIAPYLEDLIKILQRTISDPFAEVKKESCKCTVSVAQCIPEHFHLQAESLLKPLLQTISHQHSQVRVSATQAIGAVIQYSAGKNVDEVLSHLAQRLFDDSPRVRKAVTLVVGDWLLRLPDRYSYFHKLIPLLLTSVSDEIPEIRSLAENSWKQVGAQWEKENEDDLKDKMDFQLPAPALYTSGGERPGLGCRELVVRNLSKLLPAMGRDIGDWLVQTRVKTVQLLRVLLLHAEDHCTQHLQMLLTVLYHACADAETDVRTQCLESAKLLGVFVSPEVYLKLLLPHVEDSSSCSSASPWAPLMVLGAVLSGSSRETLRPHLVKIGDTLAQPEVCLGSQQVLYVDQLLVCVDAVLGVGQQDCDVISLQLLKVLVSVQSVASQHEQHSKAEELLRSVCAAQALSGVCDLYRQHMADLLQWLSDSHQTWTSFSIQKTQLEIIAMQSGPVVGEFLPALLPLLKSCVDPSREPEMRLHIFTMLSKLLLDAKNTLDSQGQFGEHMEMVLQDLLMPNLVWRSGRSAAAVRTAALSCLLAVLHGEAFPAERVVSAVDSLSSLLISALEEDSKLARLLACRSLTSLLKITAQQISTDKLNQVYPELLKRVDDSSEDVRVEALKSLSVWFCSLGKNYDMQSNRPHLELLFQQLLLYMDDPDTTVQNTVLGVLKVASAVDGDLLQQQTESVREKQRSPEYCDKLLQHIHSL
;
A
#
# COMPACT_ATOMS: atom_id res chain seq x y z
N MET A 1 30.73 79.84 -10.02
CA MET A 1 29.53 80.58 -9.58
C MET A 1 28.61 79.72 -8.72
N ALA A 2 28.24 78.51 -9.12
CA ALA A 2 27.38 77.62 -8.32
C ALA A 2 27.88 77.38 -6.88
N ALA A 3 29.14 76.94 -6.71
CA ALA A 3 29.73 76.71 -5.37
C ALA A 3 29.68 77.95 -4.46
N ALA A 4 30.01 79.13 -4.98
CA ALA A 4 29.93 80.38 -4.21
C ALA A 4 28.47 80.76 -3.84
N GLY A 5 27.49 80.32 -4.63
CA GLY A 5 26.07 80.46 -4.32
C GLY A 5 25.63 79.48 -3.22
N ASP A 6 26.12 78.24 -3.27
CA ASP A 6 25.85 77.21 -2.27
C ASP A 6 26.45 77.58 -0.90
N ASP A 7 27.70 78.04 -0.85
CA ASP A 7 28.36 78.51 0.37
C ASP A 7 27.60 79.67 1.02
N ARG A 8 27.12 80.62 0.21
CA ARG A 8 26.36 81.77 0.69
C ARG A 8 25.00 81.35 1.24
N ALA A 9 24.30 80.46 0.53
CA ALA A 9 23.03 79.92 1.00
C ALA A 9 23.18 79.15 2.32
N ALA A 10 24.21 78.30 2.42
CA ALA A 10 24.52 77.56 3.64
C ALA A 10 24.89 78.51 4.80
N ALA A 11 25.71 79.53 4.55
CA ALA A 11 26.08 80.52 5.56
C ALA A 11 24.88 81.33 6.08
N ASP A 12 23.93 81.69 5.21
CA ASP A 12 22.73 82.42 5.61
C ASP A 12 21.78 81.56 6.45
N VAL A 13 21.65 80.26 6.12
CA VAL A 13 20.93 79.29 6.97
C VAL A 13 21.67 79.06 8.29
N LEU A 14 22.99 78.90 8.31
CA LEU A 14 23.75 78.72 9.57
C LEU A 14 23.58 79.89 10.54
N LYS A 15 23.48 81.13 10.03
CA LYS A 15 23.19 82.31 10.86
C LYS A 15 21.80 82.24 11.49
N SER A 16 20.78 81.76 10.78
CA SER A 16 19.43 81.60 11.36
C SER A 16 19.40 80.47 12.40
N LEU A 17 20.19 79.41 12.19
CA LEU A 17 20.29 78.26 13.09
C LEU A 17 21.07 78.54 14.37
N ALA A 18 21.92 79.57 14.44
CA ALA A 18 22.81 79.82 15.58
C ALA A 18 22.08 79.85 16.94
N ARG A 19 20.88 80.46 17.00
CA ARG A 19 20.06 80.49 18.23
C ARG A 19 19.56 79.08 18.59
N HIS A 20 19.10 78.32 17.61
CA HIS A 20 18.59 76.96 17.81
C HIS A 20 19.71 76.02 18.26
N LEU A 21 20.91 76.13 17.68
CA LEU A 21 22.09 75.34 18.05
C LEU A 21 22.50 75.55 19.52
N ASN A 22 22.43 76.79 20.02
CA ASN A 22 22.66 77.06 21.44
C ASN A 22 21.61 76.41 22.34
N CYS A 23 20.34 76.42 21.91
CA CYS A 23 19.24 75.78 22.63
C CYS A 23 19.31 74.24 22.65
N LEU A 24 20.20 73.59 21.88
CA LEU A 24 20.42 72.14 21.97
C LEU A 24 21.09 71.72 23.28
N ASN A 25 21.75 72.63 24.00
CA ASN A 25 22.33 72.37 25.32
C ASN A 25 21.47 72.90 26.49
N ASP A 26 20.23 73.32 26.22
CA ASP A 26 19.30 73.82 27.25
C ASP A 26 18.86 72.68 28.18
N ASP A 27 18.68 72.94 29.48
CA ASP A 27 18.24 71.93 30.45
C ASP A 27 16.82 71.44 30.17
N ASN A 28 15.97 72.27 29.55
CA ASN A 28 14.58 71.97 29.25
C ASN A 28 14.42 71.13 27.97
N LYS A 29 13.94 69.90 28.13
CA LYS A 29 13.56 68.98 27.03
C LYS A 29 12.75 69.67 25.93
N SER A 30 11.76 70.50 26.28
CA SER A 30 10.87 71.15 25.30
C SER A 30 11.58 72.25 24.50
N ALA A 31 12.62 72.88 25.07
CA ALA A 31 13.45 73.86 24.37
C ALA A 31 14.35 73.14 23.37
N ARG A 32 15.02 72.06 23.79
CA ARG A 32 15.85 71.22 22.91
C ARG A 32 15.05 70.62 21.75
N LYS A 33 13.86 70.08 22.03
CA LYS A 33 12.97 69.53 20.99
C LYS A 33 12.56 70.59 19.96
N ARG A 34 12.11 71.77 20.40
CA ARG A 34 11.75 72.88 19.49
C ARG A 34 12.95 73.35 18.67
N ALA A 35 14.14 73.35 19.24
CA ALA A 35 15.36 73.67 18.52
C ALA A 35 15.65 72.66 17.40
N LEU A 36 15.53 71.35 17.67
CA LEU A 36 15.68 70.31 16.63
C LEU A 36 14.61 70.42 15.54
N GLU A 37 13.35 70.66 15.90
CA GLU A 37 12.26 70.88 14.93
C GLU A 37 12.53 72.11 14.06
N ALA A 38 13.06 73.20 14.65
CA ALA A 38 13.45 74.39 13.89
C ALA A 38 14.64 74.11 12.96
N VAL A 39 15.66 73.39 13.43
CA VAL A 39 16.78 72.94 12.58
C VAL A 39 16.24 72.14 11.40
N ARG A 40 15.36 71.16 11.63
CA ARG A 40 14.76 70.33 10.57
C ARG A 40 14.00 71.20 9.55
N ARG A 41 13.17 72.13 10.04
CA ARG A 41 12.35 73.02 9.19
C ARG A 41 13.17 73.99 8.36
N GLU A 42 14.30 74.47 8.87
CA GLU A 42 15.18 75.44 8.20
C GLU A 42 16.26 74.76 7.33
N THR A 43 16.38 73.43 7.38
CA THR A 43 17.36 72.65 6.61
C THR A 43 16.70 71.60 5.72
N VAL A 44 16.46 70.39 6.25
CA VAL A 44 15.98 69.21 5.53
C VAL A 44 14.62 69.43 4.86
N GLU A 45 13.72 70.22 5.48
CA GLU A 45 12.40 70.53 4.90
C GLU A 45 12.45 71.72 3.90
N GLN A 46 13.58 72.41 3.77
CA GLN A 46 13.78 73.47 2.78
C GLN A 46 14.25 72.89 1.45
N ARG A 47 13.91 73.57 0.35
CA ARG A 47 14.41 73.25 -1.01
C ARG A 47 15.79 73.83 -1.25
N LEU A 48 16.78 73.40 -0.47
CA LEU A 48 18.18 73.82 -0.61
C LEU A 48 18.87 73.03 -1.73
N SER A 49 19.93 73.60 -2.31
CA SER A 49 20.79 72.87 -3.24
C SER A 49 21.57 71.77 -2.51
N SER A 50 21.92 70.68 -3.20
CA SER A 50 22.69 69.58 -2.62
C SER A 50 24.07 70.04 -2.13
N GLY A 51 24.69 71.02 -2.81
CA GLY A 51 25.91 71.67 -2.36
C GLY A 51 25.74 72.42 -1.02
N ALA A 52 24.69 73.24 -0.88
CA ALA A 52 24.40 73.92 0.38
C ALA A 52 24.10 72.93 1.52
N MET A 53 23.44 71.81 1.21
CA MET A 53 23.19 70.73 2.18
C MET A 53 24.48 70.07 2.66
N GLN A 54 25.50 69.91 1.80
CA GLN A 54 26.80 69.36 2.19
C GLN A 54 27.50 70.25 3.22
N GLU A 55 27.56 71.55 2.95
CA GLU A 55 28.18 72.54 3.84
C GLU A 55 27.45 72.60 5.20
N LEU A 56 26.11 72.59 5.16
CA LEU A 56 25.29 72.53 6.37
C LEU A 56 25.56 71.26 7.17
N LEU A 57 25.62 70.10 6.53
CA LEU A 57 25.90 68.83 7.21
C LEU A 57 27.26 68.85 7.89
N GLY A 58 28.30 69.36 7.22
CA GLY A 58 29.64 69.50 7.79
C GLY A 58 29.67 70.31 9.11
N CYS A 59 28.82 71.33 9.21
CA CYS A 59 28.69 72.16 10.41
C CYS A 59 27.77 71.55 11.49
N LEU A 60 26.71 70.87 11.08
CA LEU A 60 25.62 70.41 11.96
C LEU A 60 25.82 68.99 12.48
N LEU A 61 26.66 68.17 11.84
CA LEU A 61 26.79 66.74 12.18
C LEU A 61 27.20 66.52 13.64
N LYS A 62 28.21 67.22 14.15
CA LYS A 62 28.67 67.04 15.54
C LYS A 62 27.61 67.41 16.60
N PRO A 63 26.95 68.59 16.52
CA PRO A 63 25.82 68.91 17.39
C PRO A 63 24.70 67.87 17.35
N LEU A 64 24.33 67.39 16.16
CA LEU A 64 23.29 66.37 16.00
C LEU A 64 23.73 65.02 16.60
N LEU A 65 24.97 64.58 16.35
CA LEU A 65 25.51 63.37 16.95
C LEU A 65 25.48 63.39 18.49
N LYS A 66 25.74 64.55 19.10
CA LYS A 66 25.60 64.72 20.56
C LYS A 66 24.15 64.52 21.02
N CYS A 67 23.17 64.97 20.24
CA CYS A 67 21.75 64.80 20.54
C CYS A 67 21.26 63.35 20.45
N LEU A 68 22.02 62.44 19.81
CA LEU A 68 21.73 61.00 19.87
C LEU A 68 21.83 60.45 21.29
N SER A 69 22.54 61.13 22.20
CA SER A 69 22.64 60.76 23.62
C SER A 69 21.75 61.60 24.53
N ASP A 70 20.76 62.31 23.97
CA ASP A 70 19.82 63.09 24.78
C ASP A 70 19.01 62.18 25.71
N PRO A 71 18.75 62.60 26.97
CA PRO A 71 17.85 61.89 27.87
C PRO A 71 16.42 61.71 27.32
N ALA A 72 15.96 62.63 26.48
CA ALA A 72 14.64 62.57 25.87
C ALA A 72 14.65 61.82 24.53
N GLU A 73 13.88 60.73 24.47
CA GLU A 73 13.62 59.94 23.27
C GLU A 73 13.23 60.81 22.06
N THR A 74 12.32 61.77 22.25
CA THR A 74 11.88 62.69 21.18
C THR A 74 12.99 63.57 20.61
N CYS A 75 14.02 63.87 21.40
CA CYS A 75 15.18 64.64 20.93
C CYS A 75 16.15 63.73 20.16
N ARG A 76 16.34 62.49 20.62
CA ARG A 76 17.10 61.48 19.89
C ARG A 76 16.46 61.19 18.53
N ASP A 77 15.15 60.95 18.50
CA ASP A 77 14.39 60.71 17.26
C ASP A 77 14.55 61.86 16.26
N ALA A 78 14.25 63.08 16.68
CA ALA A 78 14.37 64.26 15.81
C ALA A 78 15.80 64.41 15.26
N SER A 79 16.82 64.11 16.06
CA SER A 79 18.21 64.12 15.60
C SER A 79 18.49 63.06 14.54
N ILE A 80 17.99 61.82 14.72
CA ILE A 80 18.14 60.75 13.73
C ILE A 80 17.48 61.16 12.41
N GLN A 81 16.24 61.66 12.46
CA GLN A 81 15.50 62.08 11.27
C GLN A 81 16.21 63.21 10.50
N ILE A 82 16.79 64.19 11.20
CA ILE A 82 17.57 65.26 10.57
C ILE A 82 18.80 64.70 9.88
N ILE A 83 19.58 63.83 10.56
CA ILE A 83 20.79 63.21 9.98
C ILE A 83 20.42 62.38 8.74
N VAL A 84 19.40 61.52 8.83
CA VAL A 84 18.90 60.72 7.69
C VAL A 84 18.47 61.61 6.52
N GLY A 85 17.78 62.72 6.80
CA GLY A 85 17.38 63.70 5.80
C GLY A 85 18.56 64.33 5.08
N PHE A 86 19.63 64.65 5.81
CA PHE A 86 20.88 65.11 5.21
C PHE A 86 21.56 64.04 4.36
N ILE A 87 21.73 62.81 4.87
CA ILE A 87 22.39 61.72 4.15
C ILE A 87 21.73 61.47 2.78
N ARG A 88 20.40 61.58 2.68
CA ARG A 88 19.66 61.43 1.41
C ARG A 88 19.87 62.58 0.41
N ALA A 89 20.24 63.77 0.88
CA ALA A 89 20.26 64.99 0.07
C ALA A 89 21.66 65.43 -0.36
N VAL A 90 22.70 64.95 0.34
CA VAL A 90 24.08 65.41 0.11
C VAL A 90 24.79 64.66 -1.02
N PRO A 91 25.67 65.34 -1.78
CA PRO A 91 26.44 64.73 -2.87
C PRO A 91 27.58 63.82 -2.38
N LYS A 92 28.09 64.03 -1.17
CA LYS A 92 29.20 63.26 -0.57
C LYS A 92 28.84 62.76 0.83
N PRO A 93 27.94 61.78 0.97
CA PRO A 93 27.57 61.22 2.27
C PRO A 93 28.75 60.55 3.00
N GLU A 94 29.77 60.09 2.26
CA GLU A 94 30.97 59.45 2.80
C GLU A 94 31.78 60.32 3.76
N ASP A 95 31.71 61.65 3.62
CA ASP A 95 32.38 62.62 4.50
C ASP A 95 31.89 62.51 5.95
N CYS A 96 30.72 61.93 6.17
CA CYS A 96 30.12 61.77 7.50
C CYS A 96 30.57 60.48 8.21
N LEU A 97 31.08 59.49 7.46
CA LEU A 97 31.43 58.17 8.00
C LEU A 97 32.41 58.22 9.19
N PRO A 98 33.48 59.06 9.18
CA PRO A 98 34.43 59.10 10.29
C PRO A 98 33.81 59.47 11.64
N TYR A 99 32.67 60.18 11.63
CA TYR A 99 31.96 60.61 12.83
C TYR A 99 30.71 59.75 13.11
N LEU A 100 29.98 59.33 12.07
CA LEU A 100 28.76 58.53 12.21
C LEU A 100 29.05 57.09 12.62
N MET A 101 30.04 56.44 12.00
CA MET A 101 30.29 55.01 12.24
C MET A 101 30.69 54.72 13.70
N PRO A 102 31.62 55.46 14.33
CA PRO A 102 31.91 55.28 15.75
C PRO A 102 30.70 55.57 16.66
N ALA A 103 29.89 56.58 16.33
CA ALA A 103 28.69 56.92 17.10
C ALA A 103 27.62 55.82 17.03
N LEU A 104 27.40 55.25 15.84
CA LEU A 104 26.52 54.10 15.64
C LEU A 104 27.05 52.86 16.35
N ALA A 105 28.35 52.56 16.23
CA ALA A 105 28.99 51.42 16.87
C ALA A 105 28.91 51.50 18.40
N GLN A 106 29.07 52.70 18.98
CA GLN A 106 28.90 52.91 20.41
C GLN A 106 27.47 52.59 20.87
N ARG A 107 26.44 53.05 20.14
CA ARG A 107 25.04 52.90 20.56
C ARG A 107 24.45 51.52 20.28
N LEU A 108 24.81 50.89 19.16
CA LEU A 108 24.23 49.63 18.71
C LEU A 108 25.17 48.41 18.84
N GLY A 109 26.49 48.60 18.79
CA GLY A 109 27.48 47.52 18.80
C GLY A 109 27.97 47.10 20.20
N GLY A 110 27.55 47.80 21.25
CA GLY A 110 27.92 47.52 22.65
C GLY A 110 27.38 46.19 23.18
N LYS A 111 27.96 45.70 24.29
CA LYS A 111 27.41 44.52 25.01
C LYS A 111 26.06 44.82 25.65
N GLU A 112 25.89 46.04 26.15
CA GLU A 112 24.66 46.54 26.76
C GLU A 112 23.89 47.39 25.75
N ILE A 113 22.56 47.29 25.77
CA ILE A 113 21.69 48.09 24.91
C ILE A 113 21.68 49.53 25.46
N LEU A 114 22.38 50.44 24.79
CA LEU A 114 22.41 51.87 25.19
C LEU A 114 21.18 52.65 24.74
N GLU A 115 20.55 52.25 23.63
CA GLU A 115 19.29 52.84 23.17
C GLU A 115 18.10 51.96 23.63
N PRO A 116 17.38 52.35 24.69
CA PRO A 116 16.30 51.52 25.23
C PRO A 116 15.08 51.44 24.31
N ALA A 117 14.77 52.52 23.58
CA ALA A 117 13.58 52.56 22.73
C ALA A 117 13.79 51.72 21.47
N GLU A 118 12.98 50.67 21.27
CA GLU A 118 13.08 49.80 20.10
C GLU A 118 12.89 50.53 18.77
N GLU A 119 12.00 51.52 18.71
CA GLU A 119 11.76 52.34 17.52
C GLU A 119 13.01 53.17 17.15
N LEU A 120 13.74 53.66 18.15
CA LEU A 120 14.98 54.39 17.89
C LEU A 120 16.14 53.47 17.51
N ARG A 121 16.20 52.26 18.06
CA ARG A 121 17.15 51.24 17.59
C ARG A 121 16.90 50.91 16.12
N LEU A 122 15.63 50.76 15.74
CA LEU A 122 15.24 50.56 14.34
C LEU A 122 15.67 51.74 13.48
N ALA A 123 15.35 52.98 13.87
CA ALA A 123 15.70 54.18 13.10
C ALA A 123 17.22 54.35 12.93
N LEU A 124 18.03 54.01 13.94
CA LEU A 124 19.49 54.00 13.84
C LEU A 124 19.98 52.89 12.89
N MET A 125 19.35 51.72 12.90
CA MET A 125 19.68 50.61 12.00
C MET A 125 19.30 50.95 10.54
N GLU A 126 18.15 51.60 10.32
CA GLU A 126 17.74 52.11 9.01
C GLU A 126 18.69 53.20 8.49
N MET A 127 19.17 54.07 9.39
CA MET A 127 20.22 55.05 9.06
C MET A 127 21.52 54.33 8.63
N LEU A 128 21.89 53.23 9.29
CA LEU A 128 23.05 52.42 8.88
C LEU A 128 22.84 51.77 7.51
N SER A 129 21.67 51.17 7.26
CA SER A 129 21.32 50.61 5.94
C SER A 129 21.40 51.66 4.84
N LEU A 130 20.91 52.87 5.10
CA LEU A 130 21.00 53.97 4.16
C LEU A 130 22.46 54.35 3.88
N LEU A 131 23.33 54.42 4.89
CA LEU A 131 24.76 54.69 4.70
C LEU A 131 25.42 53.64 3.79
N VAL A 132 25.11 52.36 3.99
CA VAL A 132 25.62 51.27 3.12
C VAL A 132 25.13 51.46 1.68
N GLU A 133 23.86 51.81 1.49
CA GLU A 133 23.27 52.04 0.17
C GLU A 133 23.91 53.22 -0.57
N VAL A 134 24.10 54.37 0.10
CA VAL A 134 24.56 55.60 -0.56
C VAL A 134 26.08 55.74 -0.63
N CYS A 135 26.83 55.19 0.33
CA CYS A 135 28.29 55.29 0.35
C CYS A 135 28.99 54.19 -0.46
N GLY A 136 28.30 53.07 -0.73
CA GLY A 136 28.86 52.00 -1.53
C GLY A 136 30.19 51.47 -0.96
N LYS A 137 31.17 51.25 -1.85
CA LYS A 137 32.50 50.72 -1.49
C LYS A 137 33.24 51.55 -0.44
N GLN A 138 32.89 52.83 -0.25
CA GLN A 138 33.51 53.71 0.75
C GLN A 138 33.24 53.26 2.20
N ILE A 139 32.30 52.33 2.41
CA ILE A 139 32.04 51.77 3.75
C ILE A 139 33.11 50.76 4.20
N ALA A 140 33.96 50.26 3.29
CA ALA A 140 34.95 49.21 3.56
C ALA A 140 35.86 49.46 4.79
N PRO A 141 36.39 50.67 5.03
CA PRO A 141 37.23 50.95 6.20
C PRO A 141 36.51 50.76 7.55
N TYR A 142 35.17 50.77 7.55
CA TYR A 142 34.33 50.66 8.74
C TYR A 142 33.75 49.26 8.94
N LEU A 143 34.30 48.25 8.26
CA LEU A 143 33.84 46.86 8.36
C LEU A 143 33.79 46.38 9.82
N GLU A 144 34.78 46.70 10.64
CA GLU A 144 34.78 46.28 12.05
C GLU A 144 33.60 46.85 12.83
N ASP A 145 33.28 48.14 12.63
CA ASP A 145 32.13 48.80 13.25
C ASP A 145 30.81 48.22 12.74
N LEU A 146 30.69 48.00 11.43
CA LEU A 146 29.54 47.34 10.81
C LEU A 146 29.29 45.96 11.43
N ILE A 147 30.32 45.13 11.54
CA ILE A 147 30.21 43.78 12.07
C ILE A 147 29.83 43.81 13.55
N LYS A 148 30.46 44.68 14.36
CA LYS A 148 30.09 44.85 15.77
C LYS A 148 28.62 45.22 15.95
N ILE A 149 28.11 46.14 15.13
CA ILE A 149 26.69 46.54 15.15
C ILE A 149 25.82 45.33 14.78
N LEU A 150 26.07 44.71 13.62
CA LEU A 150 25.27 43.62 13.09
C LEU A 150 25.24 42.40 14.02
N GLN A 151 26.36 42.05 14.67
CA GLN A 151 26.42 40.97 15.65
C GLN A 151 25.42 41.14 16.80
N ARG A 152 25.15 42.39 17.20
CA ARG A 152 24.19 42.72 18.25
C ARG A 152 22.78 42.83 17.71
N THR A 153 22.60 43.56 16.61
CA THR A 153 21.27 43.91 16.10
C THR A 153 20.57 42.77 15.38
N ILE A 154 21.30 41.80 14.81
CA ILE A 154 20.70 40.56 14.27
C ILE A 154 19.97 39.78 15.38
N SER A 155 20.52 39.79 16.60
CA SER A 155 19.93 39.13 17.78
C SER A 155 19.09 40.08 18.65
N ASP A 156 18.74 41.26 18.14
CA ASP A 156 18.01 42.29 18.89
C ASP A 156 16.65 41.78 19.39
N PRO A 157 16.19 42.08 20.62
CA PRO A 157 14.85 41.70 21.09
C PRO A 157 13.70 42.07 20.13
N PHE A 158 13.76 43.21 19.44
CA PHE A 158 12.69 43.71 18.58
C PHE A 158 12.77 43.15 17.16
N ALA A 159 11.66 42.60 16.66
CA ALA A 159 11.62 41.87 15.39
C ALA A 159 11.96 42.74 14.16
N GLU A 160 11.53 44.00 14.13
CA GLU A 160 11.83 44.90 13.01
C GLU A 160 13.33 45.21 12.92
N VAL A 161 14.01 45.39 14.07
CA VAL A 161 15.47 45.58 14.11
C VAL A 161 16.17 44.33 13.57
N LYS A 162 15.73 43.12 13.94
CA LYS A 162 16.31 41.88 13.38
C LYS A 162 16.18 41.84 11.85
N LYS A 163 14.99 42.18 11.31
CA LYS A 163 14.74 42.20 9.86
C LYS A 163 15.63 43.20 9.13
N GLU A 164 15.68 44.43 9.62
CA GLU A 164 16.51 45.47 9.00
C GLU A 164 18.01 45.14 9.12
N SER A 165 18.43 44.52 10.22
CA SER A 165 19.82 44.05 10.41
C SER A 165 20.20 42.95 9.42
N CYS A 166 19.30 41.98 9.19
CA CYS A 166 19.52 40.95 8.19
C CYS A 166 19.59 41.54 6.77
N LYS A 167 18.69 42.48 6.44
CA LYS A 167 18.72 43.21 5.15
C LYS A 167 20.03 43.98 4.98
N CYS A 168 20.45 44.73 5.99
CA CYS A 168 21.72 45.46 5.99
C CYS A 168 22.91 44.51 5.82
N THR A 169 22.90 43.34 6.48
CA THR A 169 23.93 42.31 6.32
C THR A 169 24.08 41.89 4.86
N VAL A 170 22.96 41.64 4.16
CA VAL A 170 22.97 41.32 2.72
C VAL A 170 23.56 42.48 1.91
N SER A 171 23.13 43.71 2.18
CA SER A 171 23.64 44.90 1.49
C SER A 171 25.14 45.09 1.69
N VAL A 172 25.65 44.95 2.93
CA VAL A 172 27.09 45.06 3.22
C VAL A 172 27.88 44.00 2.45
N ALA A 173 27.41 42.75 2.47
CA ALA A 173 28.08 41.65 1.77
C ALA A 173 28.20 41.88 0.26
N GLN A 174 27.14 42.42 -0.37
CA GLN A 174 27.10 42.75 -1.79
C GLN A 174 27.90 44.02 -2.14
N CYS A 175 28.00 44.96 -1.19
CA CYS A 175 28.61 46.26 -1.39
C CYS A 175 30.14 46.21 -1.34
N ILE A 176 30.71 45.43 -0.41
CA ILE A 176 32.16 45.31 -0.18
C ILE A 176 32.63 43.85 -0.19
N PRO A 177 32.36 43.08 -1.26
CA PRO A 177 32.70 41.66 -1.33
C PRO A 177 34.21 41.41 -1.18
N GLU A 178 35.06 42.36 -1.61
CA GLU A 178 36.51 42.22 -1.49
C GLU A 178 37.02 42.30 -0.05
N HIS A 179 36.20 42.77 0.90
CA HIS A 179 36.59 42.95 2.32
C HIS A 179 35.73 42.13 3.28
N PHE A 180 34.46 41.88 2.93
CA PHE A 180 33.47 41.27 3.82
C PHE A 180 33.91 39.90 4.37
N HIS A 181 34.57 39.09 3.55
CA HIS A 181 35.08 37.77 3.92
C HIS A 181 36.03 37.76 5.13
N LEU A 182 36.67 38.88 5.46
CA LEU A 182 37.60 39.01 6.59
C LEU A 182 36.91 38.83 7.96
N GLN A 183 35.60 39.12 8.05
CA GLN A 183 34.84 39.05 9.30
C GLN A 183 33.45 38.41 9.18
N ALA A 184 33.03 38.01 7.96
CA ALA A 184 31.71 37.47 7.64
C ALA A 184 31.26 36.33 8.57
N GLU A 185 32.17 35.40 8.89
CA GLU A 185 31.88 34.20 9.70
C GLU A 185 31.35 34.53 11.09
N SER A 186 31.76 35.68 11.63
CA SER A 186 31.36 36.14 12.96
C SER A 186 29.86 36.50 13.05
N LEU A 187 29.16 36.63 11.92
CA LEU A 187 27.72 36.86 11.83
C LEU A 187 26.92 35.55 11.79
N LEU A 188 27.54 34.39 11.55
CA LEU A 188 26.82 33.13 11.43
C LEU A 188 26.11 32.74 12.73
N LYS A 189 26.79 32.83 13.88
CA LYS A 189 26.19 32.50 15.18
C LYS A 189 24.89 33.30 15.48
N PRO A 190 24.86 34.65 15.42
CA PRO A 190 23.62 35.39 15.66
C PRO A 190 22.55 35.10 14.61
N LEU A 191 22.93 34.85 13.35
CA LEU A 191 21.98 34.48 12.29
C LEU A 191 21.35 33.10 12.53
N LEU A 192 22.15 32.11 12.94
CA LEU A 192 21.68 30.76 13.29
C LEU A 192 20.78 30.75 14.53
N GLN A 193 20.97 31.70 15.46
CA GLN A 193 20.01 31.92 16.56
C GLN A 193 18.70 32.55 16.07
N THR A 194 18.76 33.35 15.02
CA THR A 194 17.62 34.13 14.50
C THR A 194 16.78 33.36 13.48
N ILE A 195 17.37 32.38 12.77
CA ILE A 195 16.69 31.57 11.74
C ILE A 195 15.54 30.71 12.31
N SER A 196 15.50 30.49 13.63
CA SER A 196 14.44 29.76 14.34
C SER A 196 13.43 30.67 15.05
N HIS A 197 13.44 31.98 14.77
CA HIS A 197 12.54 32.94 15.40
C HIS A 197 11.06 32.63 15.13
N GLN A 198 10.16 32.94 16.07
CA GLN A 198 8.72 32.66 15.96
C GLN A 198 8.03 33.34 14.75
N HIS A 199 8.44 34.57 14.40
CA HIS A 199 7.89 35.31 13.27
C HIS A 199 8.52 34.89 11.94
N SER A 200 7.70 34.43 10.99
CA SER A 200 8.17 33.92 9.69
C SER A 200 8.95 34.96 8.87
N GLN A 201 8.58 36.24 8.90
CA GLN A 201 9.34 37.28 8.19
C GLN A 201 10.76 37.45 8.73
N VAL A 202 10.96 37.31 10.04
CA VAL A 202 12.31 37.33 10.64
C VAL A 202 13.11 36.13 10.16
N ARG A 203 12.49 34.93 10.10
CA ARG A 203 13.14 33.73 9.56
C ARG A 203 13.52 33.91 8.08
N VAL A 204 12.64 34.48 7.24
CA VAL A 204 12.94 34.81 5.84
C VAL A 204 14.19 35.70 5.74
N SER A 205 14.21 36.81 6.49
CA SER A 205 15.35 37.73 6.49
C SER A 205 16.64 37.07 6.97
N ALA A 206 16.57 36.27 8.03
CA ALA A 206 17.73 35.52 8.54
C ALA A 206 18.25 34.49 7.52
N THR A 207 17.35 33.74 6.85
CA THR A 207 17.71 32.80 5.79
C THR A 207 18.42 33.50 4.62
N GLN A 208 17.89 34.65 4.16
CA GLN A 208 18.52 35.44 3.10
C GLN A 208 19.89 35.99 3.51
N ALA A 209 20.02 36.46 4.75
CA ALA A 209 21.28 36.94 5.29
C ALA A 209 22.32 35.82 5.45
N ILE A 210 21.93 34.62 5.88
CA ILE A 210 22.82 33.43 5.87
C ILE A 210 23.27 33.13 4.44
N GLY A 211 22.34 33.18 3.48
CA GLY A 211 22.60 33.08 2.05
C GLY A 211 23.76 33.97 1.60
N ALA A 212 23.63 35.27 1.87
CA ALA A 212 24.64 36.27 1.52
C ALA A 212 25.95 36.08 2.30
N VAL A 213 25.88 35.80 3.61
CA VAL A 213 27.08 35.62 4.44
C VAL A 213 27.95 34.50 3.91
N ILE A 214 27.36 33.33 3.61
CA ILE A 214 28.11 32.21 3.06
C ILE A 214 28.64 32.54 1.66
N GLN A 215 27.79 33.12 0.79
CA GLN A 215 28.11 33.49 -0.59
C GLN A 215 29.34 34.40 -0.72
N TYR A 216 29.51 35.34 0.23
CA TYR A 216 30.59 36.33 0.25
C TYR A 216 31.64 36.08 1.35
N SER A 217 31.62 34.89 1.97
CA SER A 217 32.67 34.43 2.90
C SER A 217 33.74 33.62 2.15
N ALA A 218 34.70 33.04 2.89
CA ALA A 218 35.65 32.07 2.34
C ALA A 218 34.99 30.74 1.90
N GLY A 219 33.66 30.59 2.02
CA GLY A 219 32.90 29.43 1.53
C GLY A 219 33.07 28.15 2.36
N LYS A 220 33.71 28.22 3.54
CA LYS A 220 34.05 27.05 4.37
C LYS A 220 32.94 26.60 5.32
N ASN A 221 31.95 27.46 5.59
CA ASN A 221 30.94 27.22 6.62
C ASN A 221 29.60 26.73 6.06
N VAL A 222 29.57 26.25 4.82
CA VAL A 222 28.34 25.68 4.22
C VAL A 222 27.80 24.56 5.11
N ASP A 223 28.67 23.68 5.60
CA ASP A 223 28.30 22.55 6.44
C ASP A 223 27.64 22.94 7.77
N GLU A 224 28.00 24.10 8.33
CA GLU A 224 27.42 24.58 9.60
C GLU A 224 25.96 25.03 9.45
N VAL A 225 25.54 25.40 8.23
CA VAL A 225 24.22 26.00 7.99
C VAL A 225 23.23 25.05 7.29
N LEU A 226 23.71 23.96 6.67
CA LEU A 226 22.88 23.05 5.88
C LEU A 226 21.72 22.45 6.66
N SER A 227 21.97 21.98 7.89
CA SER A 227 20.93 21.38 8.74
C SER A 227 19.82 22.38 9.08
N HIS A 228 20.18 23.63 9.34
CA HIS A 228 19.24 24.72 9.60
C HIS A 228 18.41 25.07 8.37
N LEU A 229 19.02 25.09 7.18
CA LEU A 229 18.28 25.31 5.93
C LEU A 229 17.35 24.16 5.59
N ALA A 230 17.81 22.91 5.77
CA ALA A 230 16.98 21.72 5.60
C ALA A 230 15.75 21.74 6.52
N GLN A 231 15.91 22.08 7.80
CA GLN A 231 14.80 22.24 8.73
C GLN A 231 13.79 23.33 8.29
N ARG A 232 14.25 24.36 7.56
CA ARG A 232 13.38 25.42 7.03
C ARG A 232 12.62 25.01 5.76
N LEU A 233 12.95 23.88 5.12
CA LEU A 233 12.10 23.28 4.07
C LEU A 233 10.81 22.66 4.63
N PHE A 234 10.74 22.41 5.94
CA PHE A 234 9.55 21.93 6.64
C PHE A 234 8.81 23.06 7.39
N ASP A 235 9.14 24.33 7.09
CA ASP A 235 8.51 25.47 7.75
C ASP A 235 7.04 25.63 7.30
N ASP A 236 6.12 25.85 8.24
CA ASP A 236 4.70 26.08 7.97
C ASP A 236 4.46 27.26 7.03
N SER A 237 5.33 28.29 7.07
CA SER A 237 5.21 29.47 6.24
C SER A 237 5.88 29.24 4.86
N PRO A 238 5.12 29.24 3.75
CA PRO A 238 5.69 29.05 2.42
C PRO A 238 6.73 30.10 2.04
N ARG A 239 6.63 31.32 2.59
CA ARG A 239 7.64 32.37 2.38
C ARG A 239 9.02 31.98 2.88
N VAL A 240 9.10 31.20 3.96
CA VAL A 240 10.37 30.72 4.53
C VAL A 240 10.96 29.63 3.65
N ARG A 241 10.13 28.65 3.24
CA ARG A 241 10.54 27.60 2.29
C ARG A 241 11.06 28.21 0.98
N LYS A 242 10.32 29.18 0.41
CA LYS A 242 10.73 29.96 -0.77
C LYS A 242 12.10 30.64 -0.58
N ALA A 243 12.37 31.20 0.60
CA ALA A 243 13.65 31.83 0.89
C ALA A 243 14.80 30.81 0.87
N VAL A 244 14.59 29.60 1.39
CA VAL A 244 15.57 28.51 1.29
C VAL A 244 15.80 28.12 -0.18
N THR A 245 14.72 27.94 -0.96
CA THR A 245 14.82 27.62 -2.39
C THR A 245 15.65 28.65 -3.16
N LEU A 246 15.43 29.95 -2.90
CA LEU A 246 16.20 31.04 -3.52
C LEU A 246 17.68 30.99 -3.15
N VAL A 247 17.99 30.82 -1.86
CA VAL A 247 19.38 30.78 -1.37
C VAL A 247 20.13 29.57 -1.91
N VAL A 248 19.53 28.38 -1.88
CA VAL A 248 20.16 27.16 -2.38
C VAL A 248 20.33 27.22 -3.90
N GLY A 249 19.32 27.70 -4.63
CA GLY A 249 19.41 27.90 -6.08
C GLY A 249 20.52 28.89 -6.45
N ASP A 250 20.66 29.97 -5.69
CA ASP A 250 21.74 30.93 -5.85
C ASP A 250 23.12 30.30 -5.63
N TRP A 251 23.29 29.55 -4.55
CA TRP A 251 24.56 28.89 -4.26
C TRP A 251 24.95 27.85 -5.32
N LEU A 252 23.99 27.10 -5.86
CA LEU A 252 24.22 26.16 -6.96
C LEU A 252 24.68 26.84 -8.25
N LEU A 253 24.39 28.13 -8.43
CA LEU A 253 24.83 28.93 -9.59
C LEU A 253 26.14 29.68 -9.31
N ARG A 254 26.28 30.28 -8.13
CA ARG A 254 27.25 31.36 -7.88
C ARG A 254 28.18 31.14 -6.68
N LEU A 255 27.97 30.14 -5.82
CA LEU A 255 28.84 29.96 -4.65
C LEU A 255 30.27 29.61 -5.12
N PRO A 256 31.32 30.25 -4.56
CA PRO A 256 32.70 29.84 -4.78
C PRO A 256 32.89 28.37 -4.35
N ASP A 257 33.59 27.59 -5.17
CA ASP A 257 33.78 26.15 -4.95
C ASP A 257 32.48 25.32 -4.82
N ARG A 258 31.37 25.76 -5.45
CA ARG A 258 30.07 25.05 -5.40
C ARG A 258 30.11 23.58 -5.84
N TYR A 259 31.08 23.18 -6.66
CA TYR A 259 31.26 21.80 -7.11
C TYR A 259 31.46 20.84 -5.94
N SER A 260 32.19 21.27 -4.90
CA SER A 260 32.39 20.51 -3.66
C SER A 260 31.08 20.25 -2.90
N TYR A 261 30.06 21.10 -3.09
CA TYR A 261 28.81 21.08 -2.33
C TYR A 261 27.59 20.60 -3.11
N PHE A 262 27.70 20.27 -4.40
CA PHE A 262 26.56 19.82 -5.21
C PHE A 262 25.75 18.69 -4.57
N HIS A 263 26.40 17.62 -4.12
CA HIS A 263 25.71 16.51 -3.41
C HIS A 263 24.97 16.92 -2.13
N LYS A 264 25.26 18.07 -1.53
CA LYS A 264 24.56 18.58 -0.33
C LYS A 264 23.46 19.57 -0.68
N LEU A 265 23.62 20.34 -1.77
CA LEU A 265 22.70 21.39 -2.18
C LEU A 265 21.60 20.90 -3.14
N ILE A 266 21.91 19.98 -4.05
CA ILE A 266 20.94 19.36 -4.97
C ILE A 266 19.70 18.83 -4.23
N PRO A 267 19.81 18.01 -3.16
CA PRO A 267 18.63 17.48 -2.48
C PRO A 267 17.77 18.59 -1.85
N LEU A 268 18.36 19.68 -1.37
CA LEU A 268 17.60 20.81 -0.82
C LEU A 268 16.78 21.54 -1.88
N LEU A 269 17.35 21.78 -3.07
CA LEU A 269 16.63 22.40 -4.17
C LEU A 269 15.55 21.47 -4.72
N LEU A 270 15.89 20.20 -4.99
CA LEU A 270 14.96 19.24 -5.59
C LEU A 270 13.80 18.86 -4.66
N THR A 271 13.99 18.92 -3.34
CA THR A 271 12.87 18.79 -2.38
C THR A 271 11.80 19.88 -2.60
N SER A 272 12.20 21.08 -3.03
CA SER A 272 11.28 22.20 -3.33
C SER A 272 10.47 22.00 -4.62
N VAL A 273 10.89 21.11 -5.52
CA VAL A 273 10.11 20.74 -6.73
C VAL A 273 8.81 20.01 -6.36
N SER A 274 8.76 19.40 -5.18
CA SER A 274 7.56 18.76 -4.63
C SER A 274 6.91 19.59 -3.52
N ASP A 275 7.14 20.91 -3.48
CA ASP A 275 6.43 21.79 -2.54
C ASP A 275 4.93 21.85 -2.84
N GLU A 276 4.10 22.06 -1.83
CA GLU A 276 2.65 22.20 -1.96
C GLU A 276 2.27 23.47 -2.75
N ILE A 277 3.07 24.53 -2.64
CA ILE A 277 2.81 25.81 -3.31
C ILE A 277 3.37 25.80 -4.74
N PRO A 278 2.53 26.00 -5.79
CA PRO A 278 2.97 25.99 -7.19
C PRO A 278 4.09 26.98 -7.51
N GLU A 279 4.05 28.17 -6.91
CA GLU A 279 5.07 29.20 -7.11
C GLU A 279 6.47 28.72 -6.67
N ILE A 280 6.55 27.95 -5.58
CA ILE A 280 7.81 27.41 -5.07
C ILE A 280 8.33 26.29 -5.99
N ARG A 281 7.43 25.42 -6.47
CA ARG A 281 7.80 24.38 -7.45
C ARG A 281 8.37 25.00 -8.73
N SER A 282 7.67 25.95 -9.33
CA SER A 282 8.12 26.62 -10.55
C SER A 282 9.43 27.38 -10.35
N LEU A 283 9.63 27.99 -9.17
CA LEU A 283 10.90 28.63 -8.84
C LEU A 283 12.03 27.60 -8.77
N ALA A 284 11.83 26.48 -8.07
CA ALA A 284 12.81 25.41 -7.95
C ALA A 284 13.16 24.79 -9.32
N GLU A 285 12.15 24.51 -10.15
CA GLU A 285 12.32 24.00 -11.51
C GLU A 285 13.12 24.97 -12.40
N ASN A 286 12.79 26.26 -12.37
CA ASN A 286 13.49 27.28 -13.15
C ASN A 286 14.94 27.46 -12.69
N SER A 287 15.18 27.53 -11.37
CA SER A 287 16.53 27.57 -10.82
C SER A 287 17.32 26.32 -11.19
N TRP A 288 16.70 25.15 -11.12
CA TRP A 288 17.35 23.89 -11.48
C TRP A 288 17.74 23.84 -12.96
N LYS A 289 16.86 24.28 -13.86
CA LYS A 289 17.16 24.42 -15.29
C LYS A 289 18.37 25.33 -15.55
N GLN A 290 18.45 26.47 -14.83
CA GLN A 290 19.60 27.37 -14.93
C GLN A 290 20.89 26.72 -14.44
N VAL A 291 20.84 25.99 -13.32
CA VAL A 291 21.98 25.26 -12.76
C VAL A 291 22.50 24.22 -13.75
N GLY A 292 21.60 23.43 -14.34
CA GLY A 292 21.97 22.45 -15.36
C GLY A 292 22.59 23.09 -16.59
N ALA A 293 21.99 24.16 -17.13
CA ALA A 293 22.51 24.85 -18.30
C ALA A 293 23.88 25.50 -18.05
N GLN A 294 24.09 26.09 -16.87
CA GLN A 294 25.39 26.66 -16.50
C GLN A 294 26.44 25.56 -16.34
N TRP A 295 26.10 24.45 -15.66
CA TRP A 295 27.02 23.34 -15.49
C TRP A 295 27.38 22.69 -16.82
N GLU A 296 26.41 22.51 -17.72
CA GLU A 296 26.64 22.01 -19.08
C GLU A 296 27.65 22.87 -19.84
N LYS A 297 27.46 24.19 -19.84
CA LYS A 297 28.38 25.16 -20.46
C LYS A 297 29.79 25.12 -19.87
N GLU A 298 29.92 24.88 -18.57
CA GLU A 298 31.22 24.81 -17.88
C GLU A 298 31.95 23.49 -18.11
N ASN A 299 31.24 22.44 -18.55
CA ASN A 299 31.77 21.09 -18.72
C ASN A 299 31.53 20.59 -20.17
N GLU A 300 31.52 21.49 -21.16
CA GLU A 300 31.27 21.14 -22.58
C GLU A 300 32.23 20.06 -23.08
N ASP A 301 33.51 20.13 -22.71
CA ASP A 301 34.52 19.16 -23.10
C ASP A 301 34.23 17.75 -22.55
N ASP A 302 33.72 17.65 -21.31
CA ASP A 302 33.32 16.39 -20.67
C ASP A 302 32.05 15.79 -21.30
N LEU A 303 31.17 16.64 -21.84
CA LEU A 303 29.82 16.29 -22.28
C LEU A 303 29.70 16.19 -23.81
N LYS A 304 30.75 16.55 -24.54
CA LYS A 304 30.73 16.69 -26.00
C LYS A 304 30.06 15.52 -26.72
N ASP A 305 30.44 14.29 -26.39
CA ASP A 305 29.86 13.10 -27.01
C ASP A 305 28.35 12.97 -26.71
N LYS A 306 27.91 13.27 -25.48
CA LYS A 306 26.48 13.26 -25.11
C LYS A 306 25.69 14.39 -25.77
N MET A 307 26.34 15.53 -26.02
CA MET A 307 25.76 16.69 -26.72
C MET A 307 25.62 16.42 -28.22
N ASP A 308 26.63 15.80 -28.83
CA ASP A 308 26.65 15.43 -30.25
C ASP A 308 25.71 14.24 -30.55
N PHE A 309 25.60 13.28 -29.62
CA PHE A 309 24.77 12.08 -29.75
C PHE A 309 23.62 12.06 -28.72
N GLN A 310 22.67 12.97 -28.86
CA GLN A 310 21.53 13.05 -27.94
C GLN A 310 20.64 11.81 -28.03
N LEU A 311 20.56 11.07 -26.92
CA LEU A 311 19.64 9.95 -26.79
C LEU A 311 18.18 10.44 -26.83
N PRO A 312 17.28 9.71 -27.52
CA PRO A 312 15.87 10.07 -27.55
C PRO A 312 15.30 10.12 -26.13
N ALA A 313 14.33 11.02 -25.91
CA ALA A 313 13.64 11.10 -24.63
C ALA A 313 12.88 9.78 -24.36
N PRO A 314 13.00 9.20 -23.14
CA PRO A 314 12.16 8.08 -22.76
C PRO A 314 10.68 8.39 -22.97
N ALA A 315 9.89 7.38 -23.39
CA ALA A 315 8.46 7.52 -23.65
C ALA A 315 7.67 8.08 -22.45
N LEU A 316 8.19 7.93 -21.24
CA LEU A 316 7.61 8.52 -20.03
C LEU A 316 7.44 10.05 -20.12
N TYR A 317 8.35 10.77 -20.77
CA TYR A 317 8.28 12.23 -20.87
C TYR A 317 7.26 12.71 -21.90
N THR A 318 6.89 11.89 -22.88
CA THR A 318 5.91 12.29 -23.90
C THR A 318 4.49 12.40 -23.34
N SER A 319 4.23 11.82 -22.17
CA SER A 319 2.89 11.68 -21.58
C SER A 319 2.62 12.56 -20.35
N GLY A 320 3.61 13.28 -19.80
CA GLY A 320 3.34 14.04 -18.57
C GLY A 320 4.36 15.08 -18.07
N GLY A 321 5.51 15.29 -18.73
CA GLY A 321 6.47 16.29 -18.25
C GLY A 321 7.66 16.54 -19.17
N GLU A 322 8.30 17.70 -19.01
CA GLU A 322 9.52 18.07 -19.74
C GLU A 322 10.71 17.28 -19.21
N ARG A 323 11.45 16.61 -20.11
CA ARG A 323 12.69 15.91 -19.74
C ARG A 323 13.71 16.93 -19.21
N PRO A 324 14.31 16.73 -18.02
CA PRO A 324 15.36 17.61 -17.52
C PRO A 324 16.51 17.72 -18.52
N GLY A 325 17.10 18.93 -18.63
CA GLY A 325 18.25 19.18 -19.52
C GLY A 325 19.46 18.30 -19.18
N LEU A 326 20.38 18.12 -20.14
CA LEU A 326 21.52 17.20 -19.99
C LEU A 326 22.33 17.54 -18.73
N GLY A 327 22.70 18.79 -18.50
CA GLY A 327 23.42 19.19 -17.30
C GLY A 327 22.71 18.85 -15.98
N CYS A 328 21.37 18.97 -15.91
CA CYS A 328 20.60 18.58 -14.73
C CYS A 328 20.69 17.06 -14.47
N ARG A 329 20.56 16.26 -15.52
CA ARG A 329 20.63 14.79 -15.42
C ARG A 329 22.03 14.36 -14.98
N GLU A 330 23.07 14.88 -15.61
CA GLU A 330 24.46 14.57 -15.28
C GLU A 330 24.83 14.97 -13.84
N LEU A 331 24.35 16.12 -13.37
CA LEU A 331 24.54 16.52 -11.98
C LEU A 331 23.93 15.52 -11.00
N VAL A 332 22.73 15.00 -11.27
CA VAL A 332 22.13 13.94 -10.44
C VAL A 332 22.95 12.67 -10.52
N VAL A 333 23.27 12.20 -11.73
CA VAL A 333 24.02 10.94 -11.96
C VAL A 333 25.37 10.97 -11.24
N ARG A 334 26.15 12.05 -11.35
CA ARG A 334 27.47 12.18 -10.72
C ARG A 334 27.39 12.23 -9.18
N ASN A 335 26.24 12.56 -8.60
CA ASN A 335 26.08 12.69 -7.15
C ASN A 335 25.20 11.59 -6.52
N LEU A 336 24.54 10.75 -7.30
CA LEU A 336 23.54 9.78 -6.82
C LEU A 336 24.09 8.81 -5.76
N SER A 337 25.33 8.32 -5.95
CA SER A 337 26.01 7.45 -4.98
C SER A 337 26.19 8.07 -3.59
N LYS A 338 26.26 9.41 -3.51
CA LYS A 338 26.36 10.16 -2.25
C LYS A 338 24.99 10.46 -1.63
N LEU A 339 23.96 10.59 -2.46
CA LEU A 339 22.59 10.90 -2.03
C LEU A 339 21.88 9.69 -1.43
N LEU A 340 21.96 8.54 -2.09
CA LEU A 340 21.18 7.35 -1.71
C LEU A 340 21.40 6.87 -0.26
N PRO A 341 22.64 6.85 0.30
CA PRO A 341 22.82 6.46 1.69
C PRO A 341 22.13 7.38 2.70
N ALA A 342 22.00 8.67 2.40
CA ALA A 342 21.25 9.60 3.26
C ALA A 342 19.75 9.32 3.18
N MET A 343 19.23 9.10 1.97
CA MET A 343 17.83 8.76 1.77
C MET A 343 17.44 7.44 2.45
N GLY A 344 18.33 6.45 2.45
CA GLY A 344 18.13 5.20 3.18
C GLY A 344 18.03 5.37 4.70
N ARG A 345 18.58 6.45 5.27
CA ARG A 345 18.36 6.81 6.69
C ARG A 345 17.07 7.59 6.87
N ASP A 346 16.83 8.59 6.03
CA ASP A 346 15.71 9.51 6.15
C ASP A 346 14.36 8.83 5.90
N ILE A 347 14.35 7.72 5.15
CA ILE A 347 13.16 6.90 4.95
C ILE A 347 12.77 6.06 6.17
N GLY A 348 13.69 5.90 7.13
CA GLY A 348 13.41 5.30 8.44
C GLY A 348 13.21 6.34 9.54
N ASP A 349 13.11 7.63 9.19
CA ASP A 349 12.97 8.70 10.18
C ASP A 349 11.60 8.65 10.86
N TRP A 350 11.56 8.95 12.15
CA TRP A 350 10.33 8.89 12.94
C TRP A 350 9.30 9.95 12.51
N LEU A 351 9.73 11.07 11.90
CA LEU A 351 8.84 12.09 11.35
C LEU A 351 8.29 11.67 9.99
N VAL A 352 6.95 11.55 9.91
CA VAL A 352 6.24 11.19 8.67
C VAL A 352 6.59 12.13 7.52
N GLN A 353 6.64 13.44 7.76
CA GLN A 353 6.95 14.42 6.71
C GLN A 353 8.35 14.25 6.13
N THR A 354 9.35 13.87 6.94
CA THR A 354 10.71 13.57 6.47
C THR A 354 10.69 12.39 5.51
N ARG A 355 9.97 11.31 5.88
CA ARG A 355 9.84 10.12 5.03
C ARG A 355 9.11 10.43 3.73
N VAL A 356 8.00 11.17 3.78
CA VAL A 356 7.24 11.61 2.59
C VAL A 356 8.11 12.45 1.65
N LYS A 357 8.85 13.45 2.16
CA LYS A 357 9.76 14.26 1.34
C LYS A 357 10.91 13.44 0.75
N THR A 358 11.41 12.45 1.48
CA THR A 358 12.46 11.54 1.02
C THR A 358 12.00 10.71 -0.18
N VAL A 359 10.80 10.11 -0.13
CA VAL A 359 10.29 9.33 -1.29
C VAL A 359 9.89 10.21 -2.47
N GLN A 360 9.39 11.43 -2.23
CA GLN A 360 9.16 12.42 -3.29
C GLN A 360 10.48 12.78 -3.98
N LEU A 361 11.53 13.05 -3.20
CA LEU A 361 12.87 13.31 -3.72
C LEU A 361 13.42 12.11 -4.49
N LEU A 362 13.19 10.87 -4.01
CA LEU A 362 13.61 9.65 -4.71
C LEU A 362 13.04 9.60 -6.11
N ARG A 363 11.72 9.80 -6.24
CA ARG A 363 11.05 9.84 -7.54
C ARG A 363 11.66 10.88 -8.48
N VAL A 364 11.92 12.09 -7.98
CA VAL A 364 12.59 13.14 -8.78
C VAL A 364 13.98 12.71 -9.21
N LEU A 365 14.80 12.14 -8.32
CA LEU A 365 16.15 11.69 -8.64
C LEU A 365 16.16 10.56 -9.66
N LEU A 366 15.24 9.59 -9.57
CA LEU A 366 15.15 8.48 -10.53
C LEU A 366 14.76 8.97 -11.94
N LEU A 367 13.85 9.95 -12.05
CA LEU A 367 13.55 10.59 -13.33
C LEU A 367 14.80 11.21 -13.97
N HIS A 368 15.66 11.85 -13.16
CA HIS A 368 16.89 12.46 -13.68
C HIS A 368 17.99 11.44 -13.99
N ALA A 369 18.06 10.36 -13.20
CA ALA A 369 19.07 9.33 -13.35
C ALA A 369 18.81 8.44 -14.57
N GLU A 370 17.55 8.20 -14.92
CA GLU A 370 17.17 7.36 -16.06
C GLU A 370 17.91 6.01 -15.99
N ASP A 371 18.55 5.56 -17.08
CA ASP A 371 19.22 4.25 -17.16
C ASP A 371 20.38 4.09 -16.15
N HIS A 372 20.91 5.20 -15.62
CA HIS A 372 21.92 5.18 -14.55
C HIS A 372 21.39 4.65 -13.22
N CYS A 373 20.08 4.45 -13.06
CA CYS A 373 19.50 3.71 -11.93
C CYS A 373 20.09 2.30 -11.81
N THR A 374 20.45 1.68 -12.94
CA THR A 374 20.95 0.29 -13.03
C THR A 374 22.13 0.04 -12.08
N GLN A 375 23.11 0.94 -12.01
CA GLN A 375 24.30 0.76 -11.16
C GLN A 375 24.02 0.90 -9.66
N HIS A 376 22.86 1.45 -9.29
CA HIS A 376 22.44 1.68 -7.91
C HIS A 376 21.32 0.74 -7.46
N LEU A 377 20.94 -0.22 -8.31
CA LEU A 377 19.72 -1.01 -8.13
C LEU A 377 19.64 -1.71 -6.78
N GLN A 378 20.71 -2.34 -6.30
CA GLN A 378 20.71 -3.02 -5.00
C GLN A 378 20.34 -2.08 -3.83
N MET A 379 20.92 -0.87 -3.83
CA MET A 379 20.63 0.16 -2.82
C MET A 379 19.20 0.65 -2.95
N LEU A 380 18.75 0.89 -4.19
CA LEU A 380 17.39 1.36 -4.48
C LEU A 380 16.35 0.34 -4.01
N LEU A 381 16.55 -0.95 -4.28
CA LEU A 381 15.66 -2.01 -3.81
C LEU A 381 15.57 -2.04 -2.29
N THR A 382 16.70 -1.87 -1.59
CA THR A 382 16.71 -1.81 -0.12
C THR A 382 15.85 -0.64 0.40
N VAL A 383 15.98 0.53 -0.22
CA VAL A 383 15.19 1.73 0.12
C VAL A 383 13.70 1.50 -0.17
N LEU A 384 13.37 0.91 -1.33
CA LEU A 384 11.99 0.65 -1.74
C LEU A 384 11.32 -0.40 -0.84
N TYR A 385 12.02 -1.47 -0.43
CA TYR A 385 11.47 -2.46 0.50
C TYR A 385 11.13 -1.85 1.86
N HIS A 386 12.02 -1.00 2.39
CA HIS A 386 11.77 -0.29 3.64
C HIS A 386 10.53 0.61 3.53
N ALA A 387 10.41 1.36 2.44
CA ALA A 387 9.30 2.27 2.20
C ALA A 387 7.96 1.54 1.96
N CYS A 388 7.97 0.38 1.29
CA CYS A 388 6.78 -0.45 1.09
C CYS A 388 6.25 -1.04 2.41
N ALA A 389 7.12 -1.19 3.41
CA ALA A 389 6.75 -1.62 4.75
C ALA A 389 6.29 -0.47 5.66
N ASP A 390 6.33 0.78 5.19
CA ASP A 390 5.90 1.95 5.98
C ASP A 390 4.41 1.87 6.32
N ALA A 391 4.01 2.41 7.48
CA ALA A 391 2.61 2.49 7.88
C ALA A 391 1.84 3.59 7.12
N GLU A 392 2.52 4.64 6.68
CA GLU A 392 1.93 5.78 5.99
C GLU A 392 1.61 5.47 4.53
N THR A 393 0.38 5.74 4.10
CA THR A 393 -0.08 5.43 2.73
C THR A 393 0.67 6.26 1.69
N ASP A 394 0.90 7.54 1.96
CA ASP A 394 1.58 8.45 1.01
C ASP A 394 3.02 8.02 0.74
N VAL A 395 3.70 7.48 1.76
CA VAL A 395 5.06 6.94 1.63
C VAL A 395 5.05 5.74 0.69
N ARG A 396 4.13 4.79 0.92
CA ARG A 396 3.99 3.61 0.05
C ARG A 396 3.63 4.00 -1.37
N THR A 397 2.66 4.90 -1.59
CA THR A 397 2.24 5.32 -2.93
C THR A 397 3.38 5.97 -3.72
N GLN A 398 4.11 6.92 -3.13
CA GLN A 398 5.24 7.57 -3.81
C GLN A 398 6.39 6.58 -4.06
N CYS A 399 6.63 5.64 -3.13
CA CYS A 399 7.57 4.55 -3.32
C CYS A 399 7.20 3.67 -4.52
N LEU A 400 5.93 3.31 -4.68
CA LEU A 400 5.49 2.49 -5.81
C LEU A 400 5.63 3.21 -7.15
N GLU A 401 5.41 4.51 -7.18
CA GLU A 401 5.73 5.33 -8.35
C GLU A 401 7.24 5.30 -8.65
N SER A 402 8.11 5.38 -7.64
CA SER A 402 9.56 5.21 -7.82
C SER A 402 9.94 3.80 -8.31
N ALA A 403 9.32 2.75 -7.78
CA ALA A 403 9.54 1.36 -8.21
C ALA A 403 9.11 1.18 -9.67
N LYS A 404 7.99 1.76 -10.09
CA LYS A 404 7.54 1.76 -11.48
C LYS A 404 8.55 2.43 -12.41
N LEU A 405 9.20 3.51 -11.99
CA LEU A 405 10.28 4.14 -12.77
C LEU A 405 11.48 3.19 -12.97
N LEU A 406 11.83 2.36 -11.99
CA LEU A 406 12.86 1.34 -12.19
C LEU A 406 12.47 0.33 -13.27
N GLY A 407 11.19 -0.02 -13.35
CA GLY A 407 10.66 -0.86 -14.43
C GLY A 407 10.83 -0.27 -15.82
N VAL A 408 10.82 1.07 -15.92
CA VAL A 408 11.01 1.82 -17.18
C VAL A 408 12.50 1.91 -17.54
N PHE A 409 13.36 2.23 -16.57
CA PHE A 409 14.76 2.58 -16.82
C PHE A 409 15.76 1.43 -16.67
N VAL A 410 15.37 0.35 -15.98
CA VAL A 410 16.25 -0.80 -15.73
C VAL A 410 15.73 -2.00 -16.50
N SER A 411 16.62 -2.68 -17.23
CA SER A 411 16.20 -3.85 -18.02
C SER A 411 15.70 -4.98 -17.11
N PRO A 412 14.66 -5.74 -17.53
CA PRO A 412 14.17 -6.90 -16.78
C PRO A 412 15.25 -7.93 -16.47
N GLU A 413 16.20 -8.14 -17.38
CA GLU A 413 17.33 -9.02 -17.13
C GLU A 413 18.10 -8.66 -15.86
N VAL A 414 18.31 -7.36 -15.59
CA VAL A 414 19.08 -6.89 -14.43
C VAL A 414 18.21 -6.89 -13.17
N TYR A 415 17.03 -6.28 -13.22
CA TYR A 415 16.22 -6.19 -12.00
C TYR A 415 15.70 -7.55 -11.54
N LEU A 416 15.37 -8.48 -12.45
CA LEU A 416 14.91 -9.82 -12.06
C LEU A 416 16.03 -10.67 -11.45
N LYS A 417 17.30 -10.42 -11.80
CA LYS A 417 18.44 -11.09 -11.16
C LYS A 417 18.59 -10.70 -9.68
N LEU A 418 18.12 -9.50 -9.29
CA LEU A 418 18.19 -9.02 -7.90
C LEU A 418 16.85 -9.16 -7.17
N LEU A 419 15.71 -8.93 -7.82
CA LEU A 419 14.38 -8.93 -7.22
C LEU A 419 13.86 -10.35 -6.93
N LEU A 420 13.97 -11.27 -7.90
CA LEU A 420 13.39 -12.61 -7.75
C LEU A 420 13.99 -13.40 -6.58
N PRO A 421 15.32 -13.38 -6.33
CA PRO A 421 15.87 -14.02 -5.14
C PRO A 421 15.31 -13.48 -3.82
N HIS A 422 14.97 -12.18 -3.74
CA HIS A 422 14.31 -11.61 -2.55
C HIS A 422 12.83 -12.01 -2.43
N VAL A 423 12.17 -12.35 -3.55
CA VAL A 423 10.80 -12.88 -3.54
C VAL A 423 10.79 -14.35 -3.10
N GLU A 424 11.77 -15.13 -3.54
CA GLU A 424 11.95 -16.54 -3.19
C GLU A 424 12.39 -16.72 -1.73
N ASP A 425 13.28 -15.85 -1.23
CA ASP A 425 13.82 -15.94 0.12
C ASP A 425 12.98 -15.16 1.15
N SER A 426 12.20 -15.90 1.93
CA SER A 426 11.42 -15.36 3.06
C SER A 426 12.26 -14.62 4.12
N SER A 427 13.58 -14.85 4.17
CA SER A 427 14.50 -14.20 5.10
C SER A 427 15.11 -12.90 4.58
N SER A 428 14.92 -12.57 3.30
CA SER A 428 15.51 -11.40 2.66
C SER A 428 15.01 -10.07 3.20
N CYS A 429 13.78 -10.06 3.72
CA CYS A 429 13.10 -8.90 4.29
C CYS A 429 12.66 -9.20 5.72
N SER A 430 12.20 -8.16 6.43
CA SER A 430 11.60 -8.34 7.74
C SER A 430 10.43 -9.34 7.67
N SER A 431 10.40 -10.29 8.59
CA SER A 431 9.30 -11.25 8.75
C SER A 431 7.96 -10.56 9.05
N ALA A 432 8.00 -9.29 9.49
CA ALA A 432 6.82 -8.45 9.66
C ALA A 432 6.25 -7.91 8.35
N SER A 433 7.01 -7.93 7.25
CA SER A 433 6.63 -7.37 5.94
C SER A 433 7.08 -8.24 4.76
N PRO A 434 6.70 -9.55 4.73
CA PRO A 434 7.10 -10.47 3.65
C PRO A 434 6.52 -10.07 2.28
N TRP A 435 5.51 -9.20 2.24
CA TRP A 435 4.89 -8.70 1.01
C TRP A 435 5.72 -7.63 0.30
N ALA A 436 6.73 -7.03 0.95
CA ALA A 436 7.44 -5.88 0.40
C ALA A 436 8.17 -6.18 -0.93
N PRO A 437 8.88 -7.32 -1.10
CA PRO A 437 9.46 -7.70 -2.39
C PRO A 437 8.42 -7.89 -3.49
N LEU A 438 7.27 -8.51 -3.19
CA LEU A 438 6.16 -8.68 -4.15
C LEU A 438 5.56 -7.33 -4.55
N MET A 439 5.38 -6.43 -3.58
CA MET A 439 4.86 -5.08 -3.83
C MET A 439 5.77 -4.30 -4.79
N VAL A 440 7.09 -4.34 -4.55
CA VAL A 440 8.08 -3.73 -5.46
C VAL A 440 8.10 -4.45 -6.81
N LEU A 441 8.07 -5.78 -6.83
CA LEU A 441 8.05 -6.56 -8.08
C LEU A 441 6.85 -6.16 -8.94
N GLY A 442 5.62 -6.13 -8.38
CA GLY A 442 4.43 -5.72 -9.10
C GLY A 442 4.53 -4.31 -9.69
N ALA A 443 5.06 -3.35 -8.93
CA ALA A 443 5.27 -1.98 -9.40
C ALA A 443 6.34 -1.88 -10.51
N VAL A 444 7.48 -2.56 -10.36
CA VAL A 444 8.55 -2.62 -11.37
C VAL A 444 8.04 -3.28 -12.65
N LEU A 445 7.34 -4.41 -12.55
CA LEU A 445 6.74 -5.08 -13.71
C LEU A 445 5.76 -4.15 -14.45
N SER A 446 4.91 -3.43 -13.71
CA SER A 446 3.95 -2.46 -14.27
C SER A 446 4.61 -1.27 -15.00
N GLY A 447 5.90 -1.03 -14.76
CA GLY A 447 6.68 0.00 -15.44
C GLY A 447 7.41 -0.50 -16.69
N SER A 448 7.55 -1.82 -16.85
CA SER A 448 8.25 -2.40 -17.99
C SER A 448 7.41 -2.39 -19.27
N SER A 449 8.10 -2.52 -20.42
CA SER A 449 7.43 -2.67 -21.71
C SER A 449 7.17 -4.14 -22.04
N ARG A 450 6.15 -4.39 -22.86
CA ARG A 450 5.81 -5.75 -23.33
C ARG A 450 7.00 -6.43 -24.01
N GLU A 451 7.72 -5.69 -24.86
CA GLU A 451 8.83 -6.20 -25.66
C GLU A 451 10.03 -6.62 -24.80
N THR A 452 10.33 -5.84 -23.75
CA THR A 452 11.45 -6.12 -22.85
C THR A 452 11.11 -7.19 -21.82
N LEU A 453 9.85 -7.30 -21.42
CA LEU A 453 9.41 -8.29 -20.43
C LEU A 453 9.21 -9.69 -21.02
N ARG A 454 8.77 -9.79 -22.29
CA ARG A 454 8.47 -11.04 -22.99
C ARG A 454 9.52 -12.16 -22.78
N PRO A 455 10.83 -11.93 -22.94
CA PRO A 455 11.84 -12.99 -22.80
C PRO A 455 11.96 -13.57 -21.38
N HIS A 456 11.37 -12.89 -20.39
CA HIS A 456 11.50 -13.23 -18.98
C HIS A 456 10.19 -13.74 -18.35
N LEU A 457 9.10 -13.79 -19.10
CA LEU A 457 7.78 -14.19 -18.60
C LEU A 457 7.83 -15.56 -17.94
N VAL A 458 8.44 -16.56 -18.59
CA VAL A 458 8.60 -17.92 -18.03
C VAL A 458 9.29 -17.89 -16.67
N LYS A 459 10.41 -17.16 -16.55
CA LYS A 459 11.12 -17.03 -15.28
C LYS A 459 10.25 -16.40 -14.19
N ILE A 460 9.48 -15.36 -14.53
CA ILE A 460 8.58 -14.69 -13.58
C ILE A 460 7.46 -15.63 -13.15
N GLY A 461 6.80 -16.30 -14.11
CA GLY A 461 5.74 -17.26 -13.86
C GLY A 461 6.22 -18.41 -12.97
N ASP A 462 7.37 -19.00 -13.30
CA ASP A 462 7.97 -20.10 -12.53
C ASP A 462 8.30 -19.66 -11.10
N THR A 463 8.81 -18.44 -10.92
CA THR A 463 9.11 -17.89 -9.58
C THR A 463 7.83 -17.70 -8.77
N LEU A 464 6.81 -17.05 -9.34
CA LEU A 464 5.54 -16.81 -8.65
C LEU A 464 4.82 -18.11 -8.31
N ALA A 465 4.94 -19.13 -9.16
CA ALA A 465 4.32 -20.45 -8.96
C ALA A 465 5.08 -21.35 -7.97
N GLN A 466 6.28 -20.97 -7.50
CA GLN A 466 6.97 -21.73 -6.45
C GLN A 466 6.10 -21.78 -5.18
N PRO A 467 5.99 -22.95 -4.51
CA PRO A 467 5.23 -23.07 -3.26
C PRO A 467 5.66 -22.07 -2.18
N GLU A 468 6.96 -21.80 -2.08
CA GLU A 468 7.55 -20.85 -1.12
C GLU A 468 7.08 -19.41 -1.37
N VAL A 469 6.61 -19.11 -2.60
CA VAL A 469 6.13 -17.80 -3.01
C VAL A 469 4.59 -17.76 -3.01
N CYS A 470 3.91 -18.58 -3.82
CA CYS A 470 2.45 -18.53 -3.90
C CYS A 470 1.73 -18.96 -2.61
N LEU A 471 2.42 -19.62 -1.69
CA LEU A 471 1.93 -20.00 -0.37
C LEU A 471 2.82 -19.46 0.77
N GLY A 472 3.69 -18.48 0.49
CA GLY A 472 4.70 -18.00 1.44
C GLY A 472 4.13 -17.36 2.71
N SER A 473 2.94 -16.75 2.63
CA SER A 473 2.24 -16.17 3.78
C SER A 473 0.73 -16.12 3.57
N GLN A 474 -0.02 -16.29 4.67
CA GLN A 474 -1.48 -16.14 4.71
C GLN A 474 -1.93 -14.73 5.11
N GLN A 475 -0.99 -13.78 5.25
CA GLN A 475 -1.33 -12.39 5.53
C GLN A 475 -2.11 -11.79 4.35
N VAL A 476 -3.20 -11.10 4.65
CA VAL A 476 -4.09 -10.47 3.65
C VAL A 476 -3.29 -9.67 2.61
N LEU A 477 -2.40 -8.80 3.08
CA LEU A 477 -1.59 -7.96 2.19
C LEU A 477 -0.62 -8.76 1.30
N TYR A 478 -0.08 -9.88 1.78
CA TYR A 478 0.80 -10.74 0.97
C TYR A 478 0.03 -11.36 -0.20
N VAL A 479 -1.16 -11.89 0.08
CA VAL A 479 -2.06 -12.46 -0.94
C VAL A 479 -2.49 -11.38 -1.93
N ASP A 480 -2.81 -10.17 -1.46
CA ASP A 480 -3.13 -9.03 -2.33
C ASP A 480 -1.96 -8.68 -3.25
N GLN A 481 -0.72 -8.71 -2.75
CA GLN A 481 0.45 -8.41 -3.58
C GLN A 481 0.77 -9.52 -4.60
N LEU A 482 0.49 -10.79 -4.31
CA LEU A 482 0.54 -11.85 -5.33
C LEU A 482 -0.44 -11.57 -6.47
N LEU A 483 -1.67 -11.16 -6.15
CA LEU A 483 -2.68 -10.77 -7.14
C LEU A 483 -2.22 -9.56 -7.95
N VAL A 484 -1.61 -8.55 -7.31
CA VAL A 484 -1.02 -7.38 -7.99
C VAL A 484 0.12 -7.79 -8.94
N CYS A 485 0.99 -8.74 -8.55
CA CYS A 485 2.02 -9.25 -9.45
C CYS A 485 1.41 -9.95 -10.67
N VAL A 486 0.39 -10.81 -10.48
CA VAL A 486 -0.31 -11.48 -11.59
C VAL A 486 -0.98 -10.46 -12.51
N ASP A 487 -1.64 -9.45 -11.95
CA ASP A 487 -2.28 -8.36 -12.70
C ASP A 487 -1.24 -7.56 -13.52
N ALA A 488 -0.10 -7.23 -12.91
CA ALA A 488 1.00 -6.53 -13.59
C ALA A 488 1.58 -7.35 -14.75
N VAL A 489 1.81 -8.66 -14.55
CA VAL A 489 2.29 -9.56 -15.60
C VAL A 489 1.30 -9.64 -16.75
N LEU A 490 0.00 -9.84 -16.47
CA LEU A 490 -1.04 -9.92 -17.49
C LEU A 490 -1.25 -8.59 -18.22
N GLY A 491 -1.22 -7.47 -17.50
CA GLY A 491 -1.39 -6.13 -18.07
C GLY A 491 -0.27 -5.75 -19.04
N VAL A 492 0.98 -6.11 -18.72
CA VAL A 492 2.15 -5.78 -19.57
C VAL A 492 2.42 -6.84 -20.62
N GLY A 493 2.39 -8.13 -20.27
CA GLY A 493 2.66 -9.24 -21.20
C GLY A 493 1.52 -9.48 -22.19
N GLN A 494 0.27 -9.22 -21.80
CA GLN A 494 -0.92 -9.39 -22.63
C GLN A 494 -0.97 -10.77 -23.28
N GLN A 495 -1.04 -10.85 -24.61
CA GLN A 495 -1.08 -12.12 -25.36
C GLN A 495 0.19 -12.96 -25.21
N ASP A 496 1.32 -12.36 -24.82
CA ASP A 496 2.57 -13.09 -24.61
C ASP A 496 2.55 -13.91 -23.30
N CYS A 497 1.52 -13.75 -22.45
CA CYS A 497 1.35 -14.51 -21.23
C CYS A 497 0.82 -15.94 -21.45
N ASP A 498 0.52 -16.34 -22.69
CA ASP A 498 0.11 -17.70 -23.05
C ASP A 498 1.15 -18.74 -22.60
N VAL A 499 2.44 -18.41 -22.75
CA VAL A 499 3.57 -19.27 -22.34
C VAL A 499 3.68 -19.53 -20.85
N ILE A 500 2.99 -18.74 -20.01
CA ILE A 500 2.97 -18.89 -18.55
C ILE A 500 1.57 -19.14 -17.98
N SER A 501 0.60 -19.49 -18.83
CA SER A 501 -0.79 -19.67 -18.43
C SER A 501 -0.97 -20.75 -17.35
N LEU A 502 -0.19 -21.84 -17.40
CA LEU A 502 -0.18 -22.87 -16.35
C LEU A 502 0.32 -22.32 -15.01
N GLN A 503 1.43 -21.59 -15.03
CA GLN A 503 2.02 -20.98 -13.83
C GLN A 503 1.04 -20.00 -13.20
N LEU A 504 0.44 -19.11 -13.99
CA LEU A 504 -0.56 -18.16 -13.50
C LEU A 504 -1.79 -18.88 -12.93
N LEU A 505 -2.25 -19.96 -13.56
CA LEU A 505 -3.35 -20.78 -13.05
C LEU A 505 -2.99 -21.41 -11.69
N LYS A 506 -1.79 -21.97 -11.55
CA LYS A 506 -1.30 -22.51 -10.27
C LYS A 506 -1.26 -21.44 -9.18
N VAL A 507 -0.76 -20.23 -9.49
CA VAL A 507 -0.74 -19.11 -8.54
C VAL A 507 -2.15 -18.73 -8.11
N LEU A 508 -3.09 -18.60 -9.06
CA LEU A 508 -4.48 -18.20 -8.77
C LEU A 508 -5.25 -19.27 -7.98
N VAL A 509 -4.99 -20.56 -8.22
CA VAL A 509 -5.52 -21.66 -7.40
C VAL A 509 -4.93 -21.61 -5.99
N SER A 510 -3.62 -21.42 -5.85
CA SER A 510 -2.95 -21.27 -4.55
C SER A 510 -3.48 -20.10 -3.76
N VAL A 511 -3.60 -18.92 -4.39
CA VAL A 511 -4.16 -17.70 -3.78
C VAL A 511 -5.58 -17.94 -3.28
N GLN A 512 -6.45 -18.53 -4.10
CA GLN A 512 -7.81 -18.85 -3.67
C GLN A 512 -7.87 -19.90 -2.55
N SER A 513 -6.85 -20.74 -2.42
CA SER A 513 -6.78 -21.74 -1.34
C SER A 513 -6.49 -21.10 0.02
N VAL A 514 -5.76 -19.98 0.04
CA VAL A 514 -5.35 -19.27 1.26
C VAL A 514 -6.12 -17.96 1.50
N ALA A 515 -6.93 -17.53 0.53
CA ALA A 515 -7.71 -16.30 0.61
C ALA A 515 -8.65 -16.33 1.83
N SER A 516 -8.66 -15.21 2.56
CA SER A 516 -9.49 -15.04 3.77
C SER A 516 -10.59 -14.01 3.61
N GLN A 517 -10.56 -13.24 2.52
CA GLN A 517 -11.50 -12.16 2.21
C GLN A 517 -12.22 -12.43 0.89
N HIS A 518 -13.45 -11.95 0.76
CA HIS A 518 -14.25 -12.14 -0.45
C HIS A 518 -13.61 -11.42 -1.66
N GLU A 519 -13.04 -10.25 -1.44
CA GLU A 519 -12.38 -9.41 -2.45
C GLU A 519 -11.21 -10.15 -3.12
N GLN A 520 -10.48 -10.97 -2.37
CA GLN A 520 -9.36 -11.77 -2.89
C GLN A 520 -9.85 -12.86 -3.85
N HIS A 521 -10.94 -13.55 -3.49
CA HIS A 521 -11.59 -14.50 -4.38
C HIS A 521 -12.12 -13.82 -5.63
N SER A 522 -12.81 -12.68 -5.49
CA SER A 522 -13.34 -11.92 -6.64
C SER A 522 -12.23 -11.45 -7.58
N LYS A 523 -11.11 -10.93 -7.05
CA LYS A 523 -9.96 -10.52 -7.87
C LYS A 523 -9.27 -11.71 -8.52
N ALA A 524 -9.14 -12.85 -7.85
CA ALA A 524 -8.59 -14.06 -8.46
C ALA A 524 -9.45 -14.56 -9.63
N GLU A 525 -10.78 -14.53 -9.49
CA GLU A 525 -11.70 -14.87 -10.59
C GLU A 525 -11.63 -13.88 -11.75
N GLU A 526 -11.49 -12.58 -11.48
CA GLU A 526 -11.25 -11.56 -12.49
C GLU A 526 -9.95 -11.85 -13.25
N LEU A 527 -8.87 -12.15 -12.55
CA LEU A 527 -7.58 -12.47 -13.16
C LEU A 527 -7.60 -13.78 -13.95
N LEU A 528 -8.36 -14.80 -13.51
CA LEU A 528 -8.60 -16.00 -14.33
C LEU A 528 -9.24 -15.65 -15.68
N ARG A 529 -10.22 -14.73 -15.70
CA ARG A 529 -10.81 -14.25 -16.96
C ARG A 529 -9.80 -13.47 -17.80
N SER A 530 -8.92 -12.70 -17.16
CA SER A 530 -7.82 -12.00 -17.86
C SER A 530 -6.81 -12.98 -18.48
N VAL A 531 -6.49 -14.10 -17.81
CA VAL A 531 -5.66 -15.20 -18.38
C VAL A 531 -6.36 -15.83 -19.59
N CYS A 532 -7.68 -16.04 -19.52
CA CYS A 532 -8.45 -16.52 -20.68
C CYS A 532 -8.40 -15.52 -21.84
N ALA A 533 -8.62 -14.23 -21.57
CA ALA A 533 -8.61 -13.18 -22.58
C ALA A 533 -7.24 -13.03 -23.26
N ALA A 534 -6.14 -13.14 -22.50
CA ALA A 534 -4.77 -13.12 -23.02
C ALA A 534 -4.53 -14.22 -24.07
N GLN A 535 -5.15 -15.38 -23.90
CA GLN A 535 -5.01 -16.54 -24.80
C GLN A 535 -6.16 -16.67 -25.82
N ALA A 536 -7.07 -15.71 -25.88
CA ALA A 536 -8.29 -15.78 -26.68
C ALA A 536 -9.17 -17.02 -26.41
N LEU A 537 -9.18 -17.51 -25.17
CA LEU A 537 -10.05 -18.61 -24.72
C LEU A 537 -11.47 -18.10 -24.41
N SER A 538 -12.48 -18.97 -24.59
CA SER A 538 -13.88 -18.56 -24.43
C SER A 538 -14.31 -18.40 -22.96
N GLY A 539 -13.61 -19.07 -22.04
CA GLY A 539 -13.86 -18.98 -20.60
C GLY A 539 -12.92 -19.85 -19.77
N VAL A 540 -13.18 -19.86 -18.46
CA VAL A 540 -12.33 -20.54 -17.45
C VAL A 540 -12.28 -22.05 -17.67
N CYS A 541 -13.35 -22.67 -18.17
CA CYS A 541 -13.34 -24.11 -18.49
C CYS A 541 -12.30 -24.46 -19.56
N ASP A 542 -12.12 -23.64 -20.59
CA ASP A 542 -11.11 -23.91 -21.62
C ASP A 542 -9.69 -23.80 -21.07
N LEU A 543 -9.47 -22.86 -20.13
CA LEU A 543 -8.20 -22.71 -19.43
C LEU A 543 -7.89 -23.95 -18.58
N TYR A 544 -8.87 -24.44 -17.82
CA TYR A 544 -8.70 -25.70 -17.08
C TYR A 544 -8.49 -26.88 -18.04
N ARG A 545 -9.24 -26.99 -19.14
CA ARG A 545 -9.08 -28.09 -20.11
C ARG A 545 -7.67 -28.14 -20.70
N GLN A 546 -7.09 -26.98 -21.01
CA GLN A 546 -5.72 -26.87 -21.52
C GLN A 546 -4.68 -27.42 -20.53
N HIS A 547 -4.91 -27.25 -19.22
CA HIS A 547 -3.90 -27.47 -18.17
C HIS A 547 -4.27 -28.56 -17.15
N MET A 548 -5.40 -29.24 -17.30
CA MET A 548 -5.94 -30.16 -16.28
C MET A 548 -5.00 -31.34 -16.02
N ALA A 549 -4.38 -31.87 -17.08
CA ALA A 549 -3.40 -32.95 -16.95
C ALA A 549 -2.22 -32.53 -16.07
N ASP A 550 -1.66 -31.34 -16.32
CA ASP A 550 -0.54 -30.80 -15.56
C ASP A 550 -0.91 -30.44 -14.12
N LEU A 551 -2.13 -29.94 -13.88
CA LEU A 551 -2.65 -29.66 -12.54
C LEU A 551 -2.83 -30.94 -11.72
N LEU A 552 -3.41 -31.98 -12.32
CA LEU A 552 -3.59 -33.27 -11.64
C LEU A 552 -2.27 -33.97 -11.39
N GLN A 553 -1.30 -33.87 -12.32
CA GLN A 553 0.06 -34.37 -12.10
C GLN A 553 0.74 -33.62 -10.95
N TRP A 554 0.66 -32.28 -10.95
CA TRP A 554 1.23 -31.43 -9.90
C TRP A 554 0.70 -31.77 -8.50
N LEU A 555 -0.60 -32.08 -8.38
CA LEU A 555 -1.17 -32.57 -7.12
C LEU A 555 -0.72 -34.01 -6.80
N SER A 556 -0.68 -34.87 -7.82
CA SER A 556 -0.28 -36.28 -7.68
C SER A 556 1.17 -36.46 -7.22
N ASP A 557 2.06 -35.50 -7.48
CA ASP A 557 3.46 -35.59 -7.06
C ASP A 557 3.64 -35.59 -5.52
N SER A 558 2.69 -35.01 -4.77
CA SER A 558 2.81 -34.85 -3.31
C SER A 558 1.67 -35.48 -2.50
N HIS A 559 0.62 -36.02 -3.14
CA HIS A 559 -0.60 -36.45 -2.45
C HIS A 559 -0.40 -37.44 -1.29
N GLN A 560 0.60 -38.30 -1.38
CA GLN A 560 0.92 -39.28 -0.34
C GLN A 560 1.43 -38.63 0.95
N THR A 561 1.95 -37.40 0.93
CA THR A 561 2.45 -36.71 2.12
C THR A 561 1.45 -35.73 2.72
N TRP A 562 0.27 -35.56 2.11
CA TRP A 562 -0.73 -34.61 2.61
C TRP A 562 -1.27 -35.01 3.99
N THR A 563 -1.58 -34.00 4.78
CA THR A 563 -2.22 -34.08 6.10
C THR A 563 -3.56 -33.33 6.07
N SER A 564 -4.31 -33.38 7.17
CA SER A 564 -5.53 -32.59 7.38
C SER A 564 -5.33 -31.08 7.30
N PHE A 565 -4.09 -30.59 7.44
CA PHE A 565 -3.71 -29.18 7.33
C PHE A 565 -3.08 -28.81 5.98
N SER A 566 -2.83 -29.79 5.11
CA SER A 566 -2.21 -29.55 3.80
C SER A 566 -3.14 -28.74 2.91
N ILE A 567 -2.64 -27.60 2.42
CA ILE A 567 -3.38 -26.69 1.53
C ILE A 567 -3.73 -27.34 0.19
N GLN A 568 -2.97 -28.35 -0.22
CA GLN A 568 -3.16 -29.06 -1.48
C GLN A 568 -4.53 -29.75 -1.59
N LYS A 569 -5.15 -30.14 -0.46
CA LYS A 569 -6.53 -30.65 -0.47
C LYS A 569 -7.55 -29.59 -0.88
N THR A 570 -7.29 -28.32 -0.51
CA THR A 570 -8.10 -27.16 -0.90
C THR A 570 -7.83 -26.79 -2.35
N GLN A 571 -6.57 -26.87 -2.80
CA GLN A 571 -6.23 -26.71 -4.22
C GLN A 571 -6.96 -27.73 -5.10
N LEU A 572 -6.99 -29.01 -4.68
CA LEU A 572 -7.77 -30.06 -5.34
C LEU A 572 -9.27 -29.74 -5.38
N GLU A 573 -9.86 -29.28 -4.26
CA GLU A 573 -11.26 -28.85 -4.25
C GLU A 573 -11.51 -27.70 -5.22
N ILE A 574 -10.66 -26.66 -5.24
CA ILE A 574 -10.80 -25.52 -6.14
C ILE A 574 -10.72 -25.97 -7.60
N ILE A 575 -9.72 -26.77 -7.95
CA ILE A 575 -9.54 -27.30 -9.32
C ILE A 575 -10.76 -28.12 -9.74
N ALA A 576 -11.22 -29.04 -8.88
CA ALA A 576 -12.35 -29.90 -9.19
C ALA A 576 -13.67 -29.12 -9.31
N MET A 577 -13.89 -28.12 -8.45
CA MET A 577 -15.13 -27.33 -8.45
C MET A 577 -15.17 -26.29 -9.58
N GLN A 578 -14.04 -25.65 -9.91
CA GLN A 578 -14.00 -24.57 -10.92
C GLN A 578 -13.81 -25.05 -12.36
N SER A 579 -13.28 -26.26 -12.55
CA SER A 579 -13.13 -26.84 -13.89
C SER A 579 -14.47 -27.24 -14.53
N GLY A 580 -15.56 -27.30 -13.76
CA GLY A 580 -16.91 -27.57 -14.25
C GLY A 580 -16.97 -28.91 -14.99
N PRO A 581 -17.49 -28.97 -16.23
CA PRO A 581 -17.61 -30.23 -16.97
C PRO A 581 -16.25 -30.85 -17.34
N VAL A 582 -15.16 -30.07 -17.32
CA VAL A 582 -13.82 -30.58 -17.65
C VAL A 582 -13.37 -31.65 -16.65
N VAL A 583 -13.83 -31.60 -15.39
CA VAL A 583 -13.45 -32.60 -14.38
C VAL A 583 -13.80 -34.04 -14.81
N GLY A 584 -14.91 -34.21 -15.53
CA GLY A 584 -15.35 -35.49 -16.08
C GLY A 584 -14.53 -35.99 -17.28
N GLU A 585 -13.76 -35.12 -17.94
CA GLU A 585 -12.86 -35.49 -19.03
C GLU A 585 -11.58 -36.17 -18.50
N PHE A 586 -11.25 -36.00 -17.21
CA PHE A 586 -9.98 -36.43 -16.59
C PHE A 586 -10.16 -37.42 -15.43
N LEU A 587 -11.30 -38.15 -15.38
CA LEU A 587 -11.57 -39.16 -14.35
C LEU A 587 -10.43 -40.20 -14.15
N PRO A 588 -9.77 -40.73 -15.20
CA PRO A 588 -8.71 -41.71 -15.03
C PRO A 588 -7.50 -41.20 -14.23
N ALA A 589 -7.24 -39.89 -14.25
CA ALA A 589 -6.20 -39.25 -13.46
C ALA A 589 -6.70 -38.79 -12.09
N LEU A 590 -7.95 -38.30 -12.01
CA LEU A 590 -8.54 -37.80 -10.78
C LEU A 590 -8.88 -38.90 -9.76
N LEU A 591 -9.49 -40.01 -10.20
CA LEU A 591 -10.01 -41.02 -9.28
C LEU A 591 -8.91 -41.74 -8.48
N PRO A 592 -7.75 -42.11 -9.06
CA PRO A 592 -6.63 -42.65 -8.27
C PRO A 592 -6.13 -41.68 -7.18
N LEU A 593 -6.11 -40.37 -7.49
CA LEU A 593 -5.76 -39.32 -6.53
C LEU A 593 -6.78 -39.27 -5.38
N LEU A 594 -8.08 -39.28 -5.71
CA LEU A 594 -9.14 -39.31 -4.70
C LEU A 594 -9.08 -40.59 -3.85
N LYS A 595 -8.88 -41.76 -4.48
CA LYS A 595 -8.70 -43.07 -3.81
C LYS A 595 -7.63 -42.99 -2.73
N SER A 596 -6.46 -42.46 -3.07
CA SER A 596 -5.35 -42.32 -2.12
C SER A 596 -5.70 -41.37 -0.97
N CYS A 597 -6.38 -40.26 -1.26
CA CYS A 597 -6.74 -39.28 -0.23
C CYS A 597 -7.83 -39.77 0.73
N VAL A 598 -8.73 -40.65 0.29
CA VAL A 598 -9.78 -41.24 1.11
C VAL A 598 -9.42 -42.60 1.70
N ASP A 599 -8.20 -43.10 1.51
CA ASP A 599 -7.80 -44.39 2.06
C ASP A 599 -8.01 -44.42 3.60
N PRO A 600 -8.55 -45.49 4.19
CA PRO A 600 -8.82 -45.54 5.62
C PRO A 600 -7.60 -45.43 6.55
N SER A 601 -6.36 -45.50 6.02
CA SER A 601 -5.12 -45.17 6.74
C SER A 601 -4.87 -43.67 6.89
N ARG A 602 -5.56 -42.83 6.10
CA ARG A 602 -5.46 -41.37 6.13
C ARG A 602 -6.28 -40.77 7.27
N GLU A 603 -5.88 -39.56 7.67
CA GLU A 603 -6.52 -38.78 8.73
C GLU A 603 -8.01 -38.51 8.41
N PRO A 604 -8.93 -38.71 9.37
CA PRO A 604 -10.37 -38.56 9.14
C PRO A 604 -10.80 -37.21 8.55
N GLU A 605 -10.17 -36.11 8.98
CA GLU A 605 -10.47 -34.75 8.53
C GLU A 605 -10.14 -34.56 7.05
N MET A 606 -9.08 -35.19 6.56
CA MET A 606 -8.72 -35.20 5.14
C MET A 606 -9.78 -35.96 4.32
N ARG A 607 -10.16 -37.16 4.77
CA ARG A 607 -11.18 -37.96 4.08
C ARG A 607 -12.52 -37.25 4.06
N LEU A 608 -12.89 -36.59 5.18
CA LEU A 608 -14.10 -35.79 5.29
C LEU A 608 -14.11 -34.62 4.29
N HIS A 609 -12.99 -33.90 4.16
CA HIS A 609 -12.83 -32.82 3.17
C HIS A 609 -13.10 -33.33 1.76
N ILE A 610 -12.45 -34.43 1.38
CA ILE A 610 -12.58 -35.01 0.04
C ILE A 610 -13.98 -35.53 -0.22
N PHE A 611 -14.61 -36.25 0.71
CA PHE A 611 -15.99 -36.71 0.53
C PHE A 611 -16.99 -35.56 0.48
N THR A 612 -16.76 -34.47 1.22
CA THR A 612 -17.64 -33.29 1.14
C THR A 612 -17.59 -32.65 -0.24
N MET A 613 -16.39 -32.49 -0.80
CA MET A 613 -16.20 -32.03 -2.18
C MET A 613 -16.80 -33.00 -3.20
N LEU A 614 -16.49 -34.30 -3.08
CA LEU A 614 -17.01 -35.34 -3.97
C LEU A 614 -18.54 -35.40 -3.94
N SER A 615 -19.17 -35.22 -2.77
CA SER A 615 -20.63 -35.19 -2.65
C SER A 615 -21.24 -34.02 -3.43
N LYS A 616 -20.61 -32.84 -3.44
CA LYS A 616 -21.08 -31.69 -4.24
C LYS A 616 -21.00 -31.99 -5.74
N LEU A 617 -19.88 -32.58 -6.17
CA LEU A 617 -19.67 -32.96 -7.57
C LEU A 617 -20.67 -34.04 -8.02
N LEU A 618 -20.90 -35.07 -7.20
CA LEU A 618 -21.86 -36.13 -7.51
C LEU A 618 -23.31 -35.61 -7.58
N LEU A 619 -23.67 -34.62 -6.77
CA LEU A 619 -25.01 -34.01 -6.83
C LEU A 619 -25.24 -33.22 -8.13
N ASP A 620 -24.19 -32.74 -8.78
CA ASP A 620 -24.23 -32.07 -10.08
C ASP A 620 -23.46 -32.86 -11.17
N ALA A 621 -23.57 -34.20 -11.11
CA ALA A 621 -22.73 -35.08 -11.93
C ALA A 621 -22.84 -34.81 -13.44
N LYS A 622 -24.05 -34.51 -13.96
CA LYS A 622 -24.27 -34.22 -15.39
C LYS A 622 -23.43 -33.04 -15.91
N ASN A 623 -23.12 -32.07 -15.05
CA ASN A 623 -22.32 -30.90 -15.39
C ASN A 623 -20.87 -30.98 -14.88
N THR A 624 -20.49 -32.09 -14.24
CA THR A 624 -19.17 -32.27 -13.62
C THR A 624 -18.59 -33.66 -13.95
N LEU A 625 -18.69 -34.63 -13.03
CA LEU A 625 -18.05 -35.94 -13.11
C LEU A 625 -18.56 -36.80 -14.27
N ASP A 626 -19.82 -36.67 -14.66
CA ASP A 626 -20.45 -37.42 -15.74
C ASP A 626 -20.73 -36.55 -16.98
N SER A 627 -19.99 -35.46 -17.16
CA SER A 627 -20.14 -34.58 -18.32
C SER A 627 -19.93 -35.29 -19.67
N GLN A 628 -19.14 -36.38 -19.67
CA GLN A 628 -18.86 -37.22 -20.85
C GLN A 628 -19.80 -38.43 -20.95
N GLY A 629 -20.69 -38.66 -19.97
CA GLY A 629 -21.51 -39.87 -19.89
C GLY A 629 -20.71 -41.16 -19.64
N GLN A 630 -19.46 -41.05 -19.18
CA GLN A 630 -18.52 -42.15 -18.98
C GLN A 630 -18.30 -42.48 -17.50
N PHE A 631 -18.89 -41.75 -16.56
CA PHE A 631 -18.63 -41.98 -15.13
C PHE A 631 -19.04 -43.39 -14.69
N GLY A 632 -20.07 -43.96 -15.32
CA GLY A 632 -20.51 -45.34 -15.09
C GLY A 632 -19.41 -46.38 -15.29
N GLU A 633 -18.40 -46.13 -16.14
CA GLU A 633 -17.26 -47.02 -16.37
C GLU A 633 -16.34 -47.11 -15.15
N HIS A 634 -16.30 -46.05 -14.33
CA HIS A 634 -15.47 -45.95 -13.14
C HIS A 634 -16.23 -46.30 -11.84
N MET A 635 -17.50 -46.66 -11.94
CA MET A 635 -18.36 -46.93 -10.79
C MET A 635 -17.80 -48.01 -9.86
N GLU A 636 -17.17 -49.05 -10.41
CA GLU A 636 -16.59 -50.12 -9.61
C GLU A 636 -15.48 -49.60 -8.67
N MET A 637 -14.59 -48.75 -9.20
CA MET A 637 -13.57 -48.07 -8.40
C MET A 637 -14.21 -47.15 -7.35
N VAL A 638 -15.19 -46.33 -7.73
CA VAL A 638 -15.86 -45.40 -6.79
C VAL A 638 -16.54 -46.16 -5.65
N LEU A 639 -17.26 -47.24 -5.94
CA LEU A 639 -17.94 -48.04 -4.92
C LEU A 639 -16.93 -48.83 -4.08
N GLN A 640 -16.12 -49.68 -4.70
CA GLN A 640 -15.30 -50.67 -3.99
C GLN A 640 -14.03 -50.07 -3.37
N ASP A 641 -13.41 -49.08 -4.02
CA ASP A 641 -12.13 -48.53 -3.58
C ASP A 641 -12.26 -47.23 -2.78
N LEU A 642 -13.26 -46.38 -3.07
CA LEU A 642 -13.43 -45.10 -2.37
C LEU A 642 -14.46 -45.22 -1.24
N LEU A 643 -15.69 -45.64 -1.56
CA LEU A 643 -16.82 -45.55 -0.63
C LEU A 643 -16.86 -46.70 0.39
N MET A 644 -16.86 -47.96 -0.07
CA MET A 644 -17.01 -49.12 0.81
C MET A 644 -15.98 -49.19 1.95
N PRO A 645 -14.67 -48.96 1.72
CA PRO A 645 -13.68 -49.02 2.79
C PRO A 645 -13.92 -47.95 3.89
N ASN A 646 -14.59 -46.86 3.52
CA ASN A 646 -14.95 -45.76 4.42
C ASN A 646 -16.33 -45.91 5.07
N LEU A 647 -17.13 -46.90 4.66
CA LEU A 647 -18.43 -47.24 5.26
C LEU A 647 -18.31 -48.30 6.37
N VAL A 648 -17.18 -49.00 6.46
CA VAL A 648 -16.92 -49.98 7.53
C VAL A 648 -16.97 -49.30 8.89
N TRP A 649 -17.80 -49.84 9.80
CA TRP A 649 -17.95 -49.28 11.14
C TRP A 649 -16.63 -49.29 11.92
N ARG A 650 -16.32 -48.14 12.54
CA ARG A 650 -15.17 -47.95 13.43
C ARG A 650 -15.60 -47.01 14.56
N SER A 651 -15.13 -47.26 15.76
CA SER A 651 -15.45 -46.42 16.93
C SER A 651 -14.88 -45.00 16.79
N GLY A 652 -15.62 -44.00 17.27
CA GLY A 652 -15.16 -42.62 17.41
C GLY A 652 -15.91 -41.62 16.52
N ARG A 653 -16.02 -40.38 17.00
CA ARG A 653 -16.79 -39.31 16.35
C ARG A 653 -16.30 -38.98 14.95
N SER A 654 -14.99 -38.88 14.74
CA SER A 654 -14.43 -38.57 13.41
C SER A 654 -14.69 -39.71 12.41
N ALA A 655 -14.62 -40.97 12.85
CA ALA A 655 -14.95 -42.10 11.99
C ALA A 655 -16.44 -42.11 11.59
N ALA A 656 -17.35 -41.78 12.53
CA ALA A 656 -18.77 -41.62 12.24
C ALA A 656 -19.06 -40.46 11.27
N ALA A 657 -18.36 -39.33 11.41
CA ALA A 657 -18.47 -38.19 10.48
C ALA A 657 -18.04 -38.57 9.06
N VAL A 658 -16.92 -39.29 8.92
CA VAL A 658 -16.47 -39.78 7.59
C VAL A 658 -17.48 -40.77 7.00
N ARG A 659 -18.03 -41.70 7.79
CA ARG A 659 -19.09 -42.60 7.31
C ARG A 659 -20.31 -41.83 6.83
N THR A 660 -20.71 -40.79 7.56
CA THR A 660 -21.83 -39.92 7.16
C THR A 660 -21.57 -39.24 5.81
N ALA A 661 -20.35 -38.74 5.59
CA ALA A 661 -19.98 -38.12 4.31
C ALA A 661 -19.88 -39.16 3.17
N ALA A 662 -19.35 -40.35 3.44
CA ALA A 662 -19.32 -41.45 2.47
C ALA A 662 -20.74 -41.92 2.12
N LEU A 663 -21.67 -41.97 3.08
CA LEU A 663 -23.09 -42.24 2.84
C LEU A 663 -23.74 -41.17 1.96
N SER A 664 -23.37 -39.89 2.14
CA SER A 664 -23.85 -38.80 1.26
C SER A 664 -23.43 -39.03 -0.19
N CYS A 665 -22.15 -39.37 -0.41
CA CYS A 665 -21.65 -39.73 -1.74
C CYS A 665 -22.34 -40.99 -2.28
N LEU A 666 -22.49 -42.04 -1.48
CA LEU A 666 -23.17 -43.27 -1.90
C LEU A 666 -24.62 -42.99 -2.32
N LEU A 667 -25.35 -42.18 -1.56
CA LEU A 667 -26.71 -41.80 -1.91
C LEU A 667 -26.76 -41.03 -3.24
N ALA A 668 -25.84 -40.09 -3.44
CA ALA A 668 -25.74 -39.36 -4.71
C ALA A 668 -25.45 -40.31 -5.89
N VAL A 669 -24.57 -41.30 -5.71
CA VAL A 669 -24.31 -42.35 -6.69
C VAL A 669 -25.54 -43.25 -6.92
N LEU A 670 -26.33 -43.58 -5.90
CA LEU A 670 -27.51 -44.44 -6.10
C LEU A 670 -28.71 -43.69 -6.70
N HIS A 671 -28.73 -42.36 -6.63
CA HIS A 671 -29.80 -41.53 -7.19
C HIS A 671 -29.53 -41.03 -8.60
N GLY A 672 -28.28 -41.02 -9.07
CA GLY A 672 -27.99 -40.50 -10.41
C GLY A 672 -28.56 -41.40 -11.51
N GLU A 673 -29.15 -40.77 -12.52
CA GLU A 673 -29.73 -41.46 -13.68
C GLU A 673 -28.69 -42.14 -14.58
N ALA A 674 -27.43 -41.74 -14.47
CA ALA A 674 -26.31 -42.16 -15.33
C ALA A 674 -25.74 -43.55 -15.01
N PHE A 675 -26.30 -44.25 -14.02
CA PHE A 675 -25.60 -45.34 -13.37
C PHE A 675 -26.24 -46.69 -13.69
N PRO A 676 -25.57 -47.57 -14.45
CA PRO A 676 -26.13 -48.84 -14.88
C PRO A 676 -26.35 -49.76 -13.68
N ALA A 677 -27.59 -50.21 -13.49
CA ALA A 677 -28.00 -51.12 -12.42
C ALA A 677 -27.08 -52.36 -12.31
N GLU A 678 -26.63 -52.89 -13.45
CA GLU A 678 -25.75 -54.07 -13.54
C GLU A 678 -24.46 -53.94 -12.73
N ARG A 679 -23.85 -52.74 -12.67
CA ARG A 679 -22.60 -52.49 -11.93
C ARG A 679 -22.81 -52.41 -10.43
N VAL A 680 -24.00 -51.96 -9.99
CA VAL A 680 -24.37 -51.96 -8.58
C VAL A 680 -24.64 -53.38 -8.10
N VAL A 681 -25.22 -54.24 -8.96
CA VAL A 681 -25.56 -55.61 -8.61
C VAL A 681 -24.34 -56.44 -8.20
N SER A 682 -23.20 -56.30 -8.87
CA SER A 682 -21.99 -57.06 -8.49
C SER A 682 -21.50 -56.74 -7.07
N ALA A 683 -21.87 -55.58 -6.52
CA ALA A 683 -21.44 -55.08 -5.23
C ALA A 683 -22.57 -55.07 -4.17
N VAL A 684 -23.75 -55.56 -4.52
CA VAL A 684 -24.98 -55.54 -3.69
C VAL A 684 -24.79 -56.13 -2.31
N ASP A 685 -24.11 -57.27 -2.21
CA ASP A 685 -23.98 -58.00 -0.96
C ASP A 685 -23.18 -57.19 0.07
N SER A 686 -22.00 -56.73 -0.36
CA SER A 686 -21.13 -55.88 0.44
C SER A 686 -21.83 -54.57 0.79
N LEU A 687 -22.48 -53.90 -0.16
CA LEU A 687 -23.22 -52.66 0.08
C LEU A 687 -24.38 -52.85 1.06
N SER A 688 -25.16 -53.93 0.92
CA SER A 688 -26.29 -54.21 1.80
C SER A 688 -25.82 -54.40 3.24
N SER A 689 -24.75 -55.16 3.45
CA SER A 689 -24.18 -55.37 4.79
C SER A 689 -23.65 -54.07 5.42
N LEU A 690 -22.97 -53.23 4.63
CA LEU A 690 -22.45 -51.93 5.07
C LEU A 690 -23.58 -50.94 5.40
N LEU A 691 -24.64 -50.92 4.58
CA LEU A 691 -25.82 -50.08 4.81
C LEU A 691 -26.62 -50.52 6.03
N ILE A 692 -26.81 -51.83 6.22
CA ILE A 692 -27.43 -52.38 7.43
C ILE A 692 -26.65 -51.94 8.67
N SER A 693 -25.32 -52.07 8.65
CA SER A 693 -24.47 -51.60 9.75
C SER A 693 -24.61 -50.09 9.98
N ALA A 694 -24.79 -49.30 8.91
CA ALA A 694 -24.96 -47.85 9.00
C ALA A 694 -26.33 -47.40 9.53
N LEU A 695 -27.35 -48.27 9.57
CA LEU A 695 -28.63 -47.99 10.21
C LEU A 695 -28.49 -47.81 11.73
N GLU A 696 -27.46 -48.39 12.34
CA GLU A 696 -27.21 -48.32 13.79
C GLU A 696 -26.33 -47.13 14.21
N GLU A 697 -26.01 -46.20 13.30
CA GLU A 697 -25.20 -45.02 13.62
C GLU A 697 -25.86 -44.11 14.66
N ASP A 698 -25.08 -43.50 15.55
CA ASP A 698 -25.58 -42.53 16.55
C ASP A 698 -26.15 -41.25 15.90
N SER A 699 -25.60 -40.86 14.73
CA SER A 699 -26.01 -39.67 14.00
C SER A 699 -27.35 -39.87 13.29
N LYS A 700 -28.34 -39.02 13.61
CA LYS A 700 -29.63 -38.95 12.88
C LYS A 700 -29.43 -38.87 11.37
N LEU A 701 -28.50 -38.01 10.91
CA LEU A 701 -28.23 -37.81 9.49
C LEU A 701 -27.67 -39.08 8.85
N ALA A 702 -26.75 -39.78 9.52
CA ALA A 702 -26.20 -41.03 9.01
C ALA A 702 -27.28 -42.09 8.85
N ARG A 703 -28.15 -42.27 9.86
CA ARG A 703 -29.28 -43.21 9.77
C ARG A 703 -30.24 -42.87 8.65
N LEU A 704 -30.56 -41.58 8.47
CA LEU A 704 -31.42 -41.12 7.37
C LEU A 704 -30.80 -41.42 6.01
N LEU A 705 -29.51 -41.13 5.82
CA LEU A 705 -28.78 -41.44 4.59
C LEU A 705 -28.72 -42.96 4.36
N ALA A 706 -28.47 -43.76 5.40
CA ALA A 706 -28.46 -45.22 5.32
C ALA A 706 -29.82 -45.77 4.88
N CYS A 707 -30.93 -45.33 5.48
CA CYS A 707 -32.28 -45.71 5.05
C CYS A 707 -32.52 -45.35 3.58
N ARG A 708 -32.18 -44.12 3.16
CA ARG A 708 -32.36 -43.67 1.77
C ARG A 708 -31.50 -44.45 0.78
N SER A 709 -30.24 -44.67 1.11
CA SER A 709 -29.33 -45.46 0.27
C SER A 709 -29.81 -46.90 0.15
N LEU A 710 -30.31 -47.49 1.23
CA LEU A 710 -30.89 -48.84 1.22
C LEU A 710 -32.18 -48.90 0.39
N THR A 711 -33.05 -47.90 0.50
CA THR A 711 -34.23 -47.75 -0.37
C THR A 711 -33.83 -47.73 -1.84
N SER A 712 -32.83 -46.92 -2.19
CA SER A 712 -32.38 -46.77 -3.58
C SER A 712 -31.67 -48.01 -4.09
N LEU A 713 -30.87 -48.67 -3.24
CA LEU A 713 -30.26 -49.96 -3.55
C LEU A 713 -31.34 -51.00 -3.88
N LEU A 714 -32.34 -51.16 -3.01
CA LEU A 714 -33.45 -52.10 -3.23
C LEU A 714 -34.17 -51.84 -4.55
N LYS A 715 -34.48 -50.59 -4.89
CA LYS A 715 -35.11 -50.25 -6.18
C LYS A 715 -34.29 -50.70 -7.39
N ILE A 716 -32.97 -50.63 -7.30
CA ILE A 716 -32.05 -51.00 -8.39
C ILE A 716 -31.89 -52.53 -8.47
N THR A 717 -31.89 -53.22 -7.33
CA THR A 717 -31.36 -54.60 -7.25
C THR A 717 -32.40 -55.64 -6.85
N ALA A 718 -33.65 -55.23 -6.60
CA ALA A 718 -34.75 -56.08 -6.15
C ALA A 718 -34.85 -57.42 -6.89
N GLN A 719 -34.69 -57.41 -8.22
CA GLN A 719 -34.86 -58.60 -9.06
C GLN A 719 -33.67 -59.56 -9.05
N GLN A 720 -32.52 -59.16 -8.50
CA GLN A 720 -31.29 -59.95 -8.53
C GLN A 720 -30.80 -60.38 -7.13
N ILE A 721 -31.41 -59.86 -6.06
CA ILE A 721 -31.13 -60.27 -4.68
C ILE A 721 -31.81 -61.61 -4.36
N SER A 722 -31.11 -62.50 -3.67
CA SER A 722 -31.70 -63.75 -3.18
C SER A 722 -32.72 -63.50 -2.07
N THR A 723 -33.77 -64.33 -2.01
CA THR A 723 -34.83 -64.25 -1.01
C THR A 723 -34.29 -64.18 0.43
N ASP A 724 -33.29 -65.00 0.77
CA ASP A 724 -32.68 -65.00 2.11
C ASP A 724 -32.03 -63.67 2.46
N LYS A 725 -31.34 -63.03 1.51
CA LYS A 725 -30.69 -61.73 1.73
C LYS A 725 -31.70 -60.62 1.79
N LEU A 726 -32.74 -60.65 0.95
CA LEU A 726 -33.85 -59.71 1.03
C LEU A 726 -34.50 -59.76 2.41
N ASN A 727 -34.69 -60.97 2.97
CA ASN A 727 -35.24 -61.17 4.31
C ASN A 727 -34.30 -60.75 5.46
N GLN A 728 -33.01 -60.50 5.21
CA GLN A 728 -32.10 -59.91 6.20
C GLN A 728 -32.28 -58.39 6.33
N VAL A 729 -32.90 -57.73 5.36
CA VAL A 729 -33.01 -56.26 5.31
C VAL A 729 -34.15 -55.72 6.18
N TYR A 730 -35.35 -56.31 6.07
CA TYR A 730 -36.53 -55.77 6.74
C TYR A 730 -36.46 -55.77 8.28
N PRO A 731 -35.83 -56.76 8.98
CA PRO A 731 -35.75 -56.73 10.44
C PRO A 731 -34.93 -55.54 10.93
N GLU A 732 -33.91 -55.17 10.18
CA GLU A 732 -33.02 -54.05 10.50
C GLU A 732 -33.69 -52.69 10.23
N LEU A 733 -34.49 -52.61 9.16
CA LEU A 733 -35.38 -51.46 8.93
C LEU A 733 -36.46 -51.34 10.01
N LEU A 734 -37.04 -52.45 10.48
CA LEU A 734 -38.04 -52.44 11.56
C LEU A 734 -37.47 -51.85 12.85
N LYS A 735 -36.21 -52.15 13.20
CA LYS A 735 -35.54 -51.52 14.35
C LYS A 735 -35.42 -49.99 14.21
N ARG A 736 -35.45 -49.46 12.99
CA ARG A 736 -35.46 -48.01 12.73
C ARG A 736 -36.85 -47.38 12.72
N VAL A 737 -37.92 -48.17 12.73
CA VAL A 737 -39.28 -47.66 12.98
C VAL A 737 -39.45 -47.27 14.45
N ASP A 738 -38.68 -47.90 15.34
CA ASP A 738 -38.53 -47.54 16.77
C ASP A 738 -37.48 -46.43 17.03
N ASP A 739 -36.97 -45.75 15.99
CA ASP A 739 -35.92 -44.74 16.15
C ASP A 739 -36.42 -43.48 16.90
N SER A 740 -35.54 -42.83 17.65
CA SER A 740 -35.89 -41.59 18.37
C SER A 740 -36.23 -40.41 17.46
N SER A 741 -35.82 -40.44 16.19
CA SER A 741 -36.11 -39.39 15.21
C SER A 741 -37.29 -39.77 14.30
N GLU A 742 -38.36 -38.96 14.32
CA GLU A 742 -39.49 -39.07 13.38
C GLU A 742 -39.04 -39.21 11.92
N ASP A 743 -38.12 -38.36 11.45
CA ASP A 743 -37.61 -38.44 10.07
C ASP A 743 -37.01 -39.81 9.71
N VAL A 744 -36.30 -40.44 10.65
CA VAL A 744 -35.68 -41.75 10.44
C VAL A 744 -36.74 -42.83 10.43
N ARG A 745 -37.73 -42.76 11.34
CA ARG A 745 -38.87 -43.68 11.38
C ARG A 745 -39.66 -43.64 10.07
N VAL A 746 -40.00 -42.44 9.59
CA VAL A 746 -40.72 -42.23 8.32
C VAL A 746 -39.91 -42.75 7.14
N GLU A 747 -38.60 -42.50 7.09
CA GLU A 747 -37.76 -43.01 6.01
C GLU A 747 -37.61 -44.53 6.05
N ALA A 748 -37.46 -45.14 7.23
CA ALA A 748 -37.43 -46.59 7.40
C ALA A 748 -38.73 -47.25 6.91
N LEU A 749 -39.89 -46.63 7.20
CA LEU A 749 -41.17 -47.07 6.67
C LEU A 749 -41.25 -46.98 5.14
N LYS A 750 -40.72 -45.90 4.54
CA LYS A 750 -40.62 -45.81 3.07
C LYS A 750 -39.71 -46.90 2.50
N SER A 751 -38.60 -47.21 3.16
CA SER A 751 -37.74 -48.34 2.79
C SER A 751 -38.48 -49.67 2.85
N LEU A 752 -39.30 -49.90 3.90
CA LEU A 752 -40.13 -51.11 4.03
C LEU A 752 -41.20 -51.20 2.93
N SER A 753 -41.81 -50.08 2.54
CA SER A 753 -42.72 -50.06 1.38
C SER A 753 -42.02 -50.52 0.11
N VAL A 754 -40.79 -50.04 -0.13
CA VAL A 754 -39.99 -50.47 -1.29
C VAL A 754 -39.56 -51.93 -1.17
N TRP A 755 -39.26 -52.41 0.04
CA TRP A 755 -38.98 -53.82 0.30
C TRP A 755 -40.17 -54.71 -0.10
N PHE A 756 -41.39 -54.36 0.29
CA PHE A 756 -42.60 -55.07 -0.17
C PHE A 756 -42.74 -55.08 -1.69
N CYS A 757 -42.53 -53.93 -2.35
CA CYS A 757 -42.53 -53.85 -3.81
C CYS A 757 -41.41 -54.67 -4.47
N SER A 758 -40.34 -55.00 -3.73
CA SER A 758 -39.20 -55.77 -4.21
C SER A 758 -39.44 -57.28 -4.14
N LEU A 759 -40.51 -57.73 -3.50
CA LEU A 759 -40.93 -59.13 -3.48
C LEU A 759 -41.41 -59.54 -4.87
N GLY A 760 -40.49 -60.05 -5.69
CA GLY A 760 -40.81 -60.54 -7.03
C GLY A 760 -41.65 -61.82 -7.02
N LYS A 761 -42.07 -62.28 -8.21
CA LYS A 761 -42.87 -63.52 -8.38
C LYS A 761 -42.20 -64.79 -7.83
N ASN A 762 -40.89 -64.76 -7.61
CA ASN A 762 -40.11 -65.89 -7.09
C ASN A 762 -40.08 -65.94 -5.56
N TYR A 763 -40.70 -64.97 -4.86
CA TYR A 763 -40.80 -64.98 -3.40
C TYR A 763 -41.84 -66.01 -2.96
N ASP A 764 -41.39 -67.17 -2.47
CA ASP A 764 -42.28 -68.22 -1.98
C ASP A 764 -42.96 -67.79 -0.67
N MET A 765 -44.23 -67.41 -0.77
CA MET A 765 -45.01 -66.94 0.37
C MET A 765 -45.27 -68.02 1.41
N GLN A 766 -45.28 -69.32 1.05
CA GLN A 766 -45.50 -70.37 2.04
C GLN A 766 -44.28 -70.55 2.93
N SER A 767 -43.09 -70.66 2.32
CA SER A 767 -41.84 -70.81 3.07
C SER A 767 -41.48 -69.55 3.87
N ASN A 768 -41.84 -68.37 3.36
CA ASN A 768 -41.51 -67.09 3.99
C ASN A 768 -42.65 -66.48 4.81
N ARG A 769 -43.77 -67.19 4.99
CA ARG A 769 -44.93 -66.73 5.77
C ARG A 769 -44.55 -66.20 7.16
N PRO A 770 -43.63 -66.82 7.94
CA PRO A 770 -43.24 -66.29 9.25
C PRO A 770 -42.62 -64.89 9.19
N HIS A 771 -41.91 -64.55 8.11
CA HIS A 771 -41.34 -63.22 7.91
C HIS A 771 -42.43 -62.17 7.68
N LEU A 772 -43.44 -62.50 6.86
CA LEU A 772 -44.59 -61.63 6.61
C LEU A 772 -45.46 -61.46 7.86
N GLU A 773 -45.73 -62.55 8.59
CA GLU A 773 -46.46 -62.51 9.87
C GLU A 773 -45.79 -61.58 10.87
N LEU A 774 -44.48 -61.71 11.06
CA LEU A 774 -43.71 -60.83 11.94
C LEU A 774 -43.81 -59.36 11.49
N LEU A 775 -43.60 -59.09 10.20
CA LEU A 775 -43.61 -57.74 9.66
C LEU A 775 -44.99 -57.08 9.77
N PHE A 776 -46.06 -57.82 9.49
CA PHE A 776 -47.44 -57.34 9.64
C PHE A 776 -47.78 -57.06 11.10
N GLN A 777 -47.45 -57.97 12.02
CA GLN A 777 -47.71 -57.76 13.45
C GLN A 777 -47.00 -56.52 13.99
N GLN A 778 -45.75 -56.30 13.59
CA GLN A 778 -44.98 -55.13 14.00
C GLN A 778 -45.52 -53.83 13.38
N LEU A 779 -45.80 -53.82 12.08
CA LEU A 779 -46.37 -52.63 11.41
C LEU A 779 -47.76 -52.28 11.95
N LEU A 780 -48.60 -53.27 12.24
CA LEU A 780 -49.89 -53.04 12.88
C LEU A 780 -49.71 -52.40 14.27
N LEU A 781 -48.73 -52.83 15.07
CA LEU A 781 -48.43 -52.19 16.35
C LEU A 781 -48.06 -50.71 16.18
N TYR A 782 -47.30 -50.35 15.15
CA TYR A 782 -46.92 -48.97 14.84
C TYR A 782 -48.07 -48.10 14.31
N MET A 783 -49.26 -48.64 14.06
CA MET A 783 -50.44 -47.81 13.80
C MET A 783 -50.90 -47.04 15.05
N ASP A 784 -50.46 -47.47 16.23
CA ASP A 784 -50.68 -46.76 17.51
C ASP A 784 -49.54 -45.80 17.88
N ASP A 785 -48.61 -45.52 16.95
CA ASP A 785 -47.54 -44.55 17.15
C ASP A 785 -48.11 -43.19 17.59
N PRO A 786 -47.48 -42.48 18.55
CA PRO A 786 -47.96 -41.17 18.98
C PRO A 786 -47.94 -40.11 17.86
N ASP A 787 -47.14 -40.31 16.82
CA ASP A 787 -47.01 -39.37 15.71
C ASP A 787 -47.93 -39.72 14.53
N THR A 788 -48.83 -38.80 14.19
CA THR A 788 -49.80 -39.01 13.11
C THR A 788 -49.17 -39.16 11.72
N THR A 789 -47.99 -38.57 11.47
CA THR A 789 -47.25 -38.72 10.21
C THR A 789 -46.74 -40.15 10.07
N VAL A 790 -46.21 -40.72 11.17
CA VAL A 790 -45.79 -42.11 11.24
C VAL A 790 -46.99 -43.04 11.06
N GLN A 791 -48.10 -42.84 11.79
CA GLN A 791 -49.32 -43.64 11.63
C GLN A 791 -49.83 -43.66 10.18
N ASN A 792 -49.87 -42.49 9.52
CA ASN A 792 -50.27 -42.38 8.12
C ASN A 792 -49.29 -43.09 7.18
N THR A 793 -47.98 -42.99 7.45
CA THR A 793 -46.95 -43.68 6.65
C THR A 793 -47.06 -45.19 6.82
N VAL A 794 -47.24 -45.70 8.05
CA VAL A 794 -47.49 -47.11 8.36
C VAL A 794 -48.71 -47.63 7.59
N LEU A 795 -49.84 -46.91 7.63
CA LEU A 795 -51.02 -47.26 6.85
C LEU A 795 -50.68 -47.35 5.35
N GLY A 796 -49.89 -46.39 4.82
CA GLY A 796 -49.41 -46.43 3.44
C GLY A 796 -48.58 -47.67 3.12
N VAL A 797 -47.66 -48.06 3.99
CA VAL A 797 -46.85 -49.28 3.85
C VAL A 797 -47.74 -50.53 3.87
N LEU A 798 -48.69 -50.62 4.79
CA LEU A 798 -49.59 -51.77 4.92
C LEU A 798 -50.52 -51.91 3.71
N LYS A 799 -50.94 -50.81 3.09
CA LYS A 799 -51.67 -50.85 1.81
C LYS A 799 -50.83 -51.36 0.65
N VAL A 800 -49.53 -51.08 0.63
CA VAL A 800 -48.62 -51.72 -0.34
C VAL A 800 -48.46 -53.21 -0.02
N ALA A 801 -48.39 -53.55 1.27
CA ALA A 801 -48.24 -54.92 1.73
C ALA A 801 -49.46 -55.82 1.44
N SER A 802 -50.69 -55.26 1.37
CA SER A 802 -51.89 -56.04 1.00
C SER A 802 -51.83 -56.60 -0.42
N ALA A 803 -51.02 -56.03 -1.31
CA ALA A 803 -50.78 -56.59 -2.64
C ALA A 803 -49.89 -57.84 -2.61
N VAL A 804 -49.21 -58.11 -1.48
CA VAL A 804 -48.34 -59.28 -1.30
C VAL A 804 -49.15 -60.44 -0.74
N ASP A 805 -49.77 -60.28 0.44
CA ASP A 805 -50.63 -61.32 1.05
C ASP A 805 -51.81 -60.66 1.78
N GLY A 806 -52.84 -60.32 0.99
CA GLY A 806 -54.04 -59.64 1.49
C GLY A 806 -54.83 -60.46 2.51
N ASP A 807 -54.92 -61.78 2.32
CA ASP A 807 -55.64 -62.69 3.22
C ASP A 807 -54.96 -62.75 4.60
N LEU A 808 -53.63 -62.91 4.61
CA LEU A 808 -52.86 -62.92 5.85
C LEU A 808 -52.95 -61.56 6.56
N LEU A 809 -52.80 -60.46 5.82
CA LEU A 809 -52.87 -59.13 6.40
C LEU A 809 -54.28 -58.83 6.95
N GLN A 810 -55.34 -59.25 6.27
CA GLN A 810 -56.71 -59.14 6.76
C GLN A 810 -56.87 -59.88 8.10
N GLN A 811 -56.47 -61.16 8.15
CA GLN A 811 -56.55 -61.97 9.36
C GLN A 811 -55.79 -61.33 10.53
N GLN A 812 -54.57 -60.86 10.29
CA GLN A 812 -53.78 -60.18 11.33
C GLN A 812 -54.44 -58.87 11.77
N THR A 813 -54.94 -58.05 10.83
CA THR A 813 -55.60 -56.77 11.11
C THR A 813 -56.87 -56.95 11.95
N GLU A 814 -57.73 -57.92 11.60
CA GLU A 814 -58.93 -58.25 12.37
C GLU A 814 -58.58 -58.69 13.80
N SER A 815 -57.48 -59.44 13.97
CA SER A 815 -57.06 -59.97 15.27
C SER A 815 -56.52 -58.91 16.25
N VAL A 816 -56.10 -57.74 15.74
CA VAL A 816 -55.55 -56.64 16.54
C VAL A 816 -56.45 -55.41 16.58
N ARG A 817 -57.46 -55.31 15.72
CA ARG A 817 -58.39 -54.16 15.62
C ARG A 817 -58.93 -53.70 16.97
N GLU A 818 -59.42 -54.62 17.79
CA GLU A 818 -59.98 -54.32 19.12
C GLU A 818 -58.92 -54.04 20.19
N LYS A 819 -57.64 -54.30 19.90
CA LYS A 819 -56.50 -54.08 20.81
C LYS A 819 -55.82 -52.74 20.58
N GLN A 820 -56.07 -52.07 19.45
CA GLN A 820 -55.46 -50.78 19.13
C GLN A 820 -56.11 -49.63 19.91
N ARG A 821 -55.38 -48.51 20.08
CA ARG A 821 -55.92 -47.30 20.73
C ARG A 821 -57.07 -46.70 19.95
N SER A 822 -57.05 -46.82 18.63
CA SER A 822 -58.13 -46.42 17.73
C SER A 822 -58.31 -47.44 16.61
N PRO A 823 -59.53 -47.94 16.35
CA PRO A 823 -59.78 -48.86 15.24
C PRO A 823 -59.74 -48.18 13.87
N GLU A 824 -59.71 -46.83 13.81
CA GLU A 824 -59.87 -46.05 12.57
C GLU A 824 -58.87 -46.44 11.47
N TYR A 825 -57.60 -46.60 11.84
CA TYR A 825 -56.57 -46.95 10.86
C TYR A 825 -56.71 -48.42 10.40
N CYS A 826 -57.11 -49.34 11.29
CA CYS A 826 -57.44 -50.72 10.92
C CYS A 826 -58.64 -50.76 9.97
N ASP A 827 -59.68 -49.97 10.24
CA ASP A 827 -60.88 -49.88 9.39
C ASP A 827 -60.52 -49.37 7.99
N LYS A 828 -59.66 -48.34 7.90
CA LYS A 828 -59.14 -47.84 6.61
C LYS A 828 -58.32 -48.89 5.87
N LEU A 829 -57.54 -49.72 6.58
CA LEU A 829 -56.76 -50.80 5.97
C LEU A 829 -57.67 -51.94 5.49
N LEU A 830 -58.61 -52.40 6.32
CA LEU A 830 -59.59 -53.42 5.95
C LEU A 830 -60.42 -52.96 4.75
N GLN A 831 -60.90 -51.71 4.75
CA GLN A 831 -61.63 -51.16 3.60
C GLN A 831 -60.79 -51.19 2.33
N HIS A 832 -59.48 -50.93 2.42
CA HIS A 832 -58.58 -51.04 1.27
C HIS A 832 -58.41 -52.48 0.79
N ILE A 833 -58.18 -53.44 1.70
CA ILE A 833 -58.03 -54.86 1.36
C ILE A 833 -59.29 -55.38 0.67
N HIS A 834 -60.49 -55.05 1.18
CA HIS A 834 -61.76 -55.42 0.56
C HIS A 834 -62.01 -54.74 -0.81
N SER A 835 -61.21 -53.73 -1.17
CA SER A 835 -61.34 -53.00 -2.44
C SER A 835 -60.35 -53.44 -3.53
N LEU A 836 -59.32 -54.22 -3.14
CA LEU A 836 -58.40 -54.88 -4.07
C LEU A 836 -59.06 -56.12 -4.67
#